data_AF-A0A2E1MJW5-F1
#
_entry.id   AF-A0A2E1MJW5-F1
#
_cell.length_a   1.000
_cell.length_b   1.000
_cell.length_c   1.000
_cell.angle_alpha   90.00
_cell.angle_beta   90.00
_cell.angle_gamma   90.00
#
_symmetry.space_group_name_H-M   'P 1'
#
loop_
_entity.id
_entity.type
_entity.pdbx_description
1 polymer ?
#
loop_
_entity_poly.entity_id
_entity_poly.type
_entity_poly.pdbx_seq_one_letter_code
_entity_poly.pdbx_strand_id
1 'polypeptide(L)'
;MYTSSLSTTMRGPVNELTPLEKNPPKLSKPKSTAAGIPGVLASFSHSVSNNLVSSIYNLSKVNRFQGFDCPGCAWPDPDNHRSRFEFCENGAKAVADERTSNKADPDFWSNWSVNELSLKSDNWLNKQGRITDPMVLMPNSMHYTKISWDEAFDIIATELASLEDINQSIFYTSGRTSNEAAFLWQLLARWFGTNNLPDCSNMCHESSGVALTESIGIGKGTVKLDDFNKADLIIVIGQNPGTNHPRMLSALSDAKKSGASVISINPLKETGMVGFKHPQKPLDLLGKGVKISDEHISVNINGDMALFRGFSKVIIEGENYDKEFIKKYTNGFNEYLEEVINTDWEEISVHSGVSIQDIKRLGAIISKSKSTIVCWAMGITQHKNSVATIQEIVNLQLLGGHIGRPGAGICPVRGHSNVQGDRTMGINHKPNLDFLSSLTANTGIDAPIDHGVDTVGAVKLMKNNNNTVFLSMGGNFLSAMSDTKLTASALKNCKLTVQISTKPNRSHLVTGKKALILPCLGRTEIDNTSQGNQIISVENSMGVVHSSRGNSKPISNNLKSETAIVAGIALSLENKISRNKIQWHNLSIDYDNIRNLISSCIGGFDNYNNKLRNNGGFYLPNPPRDSLTFNTKSGKAEFVKHNISSKKAKLNQFLMMTIRSHDQYNTTIYGLNDRYRGISNGRRVVFMNPEDIKDNNFEKFQLVDLTSHFRGENRISHKWFVIPYDIPKSNIATYFPESNSLIPLDSVADRSNTPTSKSVIITISKSIE
;
A
#
# COMPACT_ATOMS: atom_id res chain seq x y z
N MET A 1 8.34 -25.75 -54.86
CA MET A 1 8.45 -26.05 -53.42
C MET A 1 9.50 -25.15 -52.82
N TYR A 2 9.09 -24.04 -52.20
CA TYR A 2 9.93 -23.27 -51.29
C TYR A 2 9.17 -23.21 -49.97
N THR A 3 9.40 -24.21 -49.14
CA THR A 3 8.98 -24.23 -47.74
C THR A 3 9.77 -23.15 -47.01
N SER A 4 9.18 -21.97 -46.81
CA SER A 4 9.69 -21.04 -45.80
C SER A 4 9.41 -21.66 -44.44
N SER A 5 10.45 -22.21 -43.82
CA SER A 5 10.42 -22.60 -42.42
C SER A 5 10.08 -21.36 -41.60
N LEU A 6 8.83 -21.25 -41.15
CA LEU A 6 8.45 -20.42 -40.01
C LEU A 6 9.24 -20.92 -38.81
N SER A 7 10.42 -20.33 -38.61
CA SER A 7 11.15 -20.43 -37.35
C SER A 7 10.23 -19.82 -36.30
N THR A 8 9.61 -20.68 -35.50
CA THR A 8 8.97 -20.33 -34.23
C THR A 8 10.06 -19.89 -33.27
N THR A 9 10.59 -18.68 -33.45
CA THR A 9 11.39 -18.04 -32.40
C THR A 9 10.45 -17.75 -31.25
N MET A 10 10.38 -18.67 -30.29
CA MET A 10 9.78 -18.41 -28.99
C MET A 10 10.39 -17.12 -28.44
N ARG A 11 9.56 -16.24 -27.86
CA ARG A 11 10.00 -15.04 -27.15
C ARG A 11 11.16 -15.44 -26.23
N GLY A 12 12.34 -14.83 -26.39
CA GLY A 12 13.52 -15.19 -25.62
C GLY A 12 13.30 -15.05 -24.10
N PRO A 13 14.21 -15.55 -23.25
CA PRO A 13 14.05 -15.46 -21.80
C PRO A 13 14.09 -14.01 -21.29
N VAL A 14 13.04 -13.61 -20.56
CA VAL A 14 12.94 -12.32 -19.85
C VAL A 14 13.20 -12.56 -18.36
N ASN A 15 14.09 -11.74 -17.78
CA ASN A 15 14.37 -11.76 -16.35
C ASN A 15 13.26 -11.11 -15.54
N GLU A 16 12.64 -11.90 -14.65
CA GLU A 16 11.59 -11.43 -13.75
C GLU A 16 12.10 -10.63 -12.55
N LEU A 17 13.37 -10.81 -12.18
CA LEU A 17 14.01 -10.09 -11.09
C LEU A 17 14.83 -8.92 -11.61
N THR A 18 14.96 -7.88 -10.79
CA THR A 18 15.96 -6.82 -11.03
C THR A 18 17.38 -7.43 -11.02
N PRO A 19 18.29 -6.96 -11.89
CA PRO A 19 19.67 -7.43 -11.90
C PRO A 19 20.37 -7.32 -10.54
N LEU A 20 21.32 -8.23 -10.29
CA LEU A 20 22.13 -8.21 -9.07
C LEU A 20 23.07 -6.99 -9.04
N GLU A 21 23.32 -6.49 -7.83
CA GLU A 21 24.26 -5.40 -7.59
C GLU A 21 25.69 -5.94 -7.58
N LYS A 22 26.58 -5.30 -8.34
CA LYS A 22 27.98 -5.75 -8.46
C LYS A 22 28.89 -5.26 -7.33
N ASN A 23 28.57 -4.11 -6.74
CA ASN A 23 29.41 -3.43 -5.77
C ASN A 23 28.73 -3.38 -4.40
N PRO A 24 29.48 -3.44 -3.29
CA PRO A 24 28.92 -3.25 -1.96
C PRO A 24 28.35 -1.84 -1.79
N PRO A 25 27.33 -1.66 -0.95
CA PRO A 25 26.83 -0.35 -0.59
C PRO A 25 27.89 0.43 0.18
N LYS A 26 27.80 1.76 0.13
CA LYS A 26 28.57 2.65 1.02
C LYS A 26 27.78 2.86 2.31
N LEU A 27 28.49 2.81 3.44
CA LEU A 27 27.89 3.06 4.75
C LEU A 27 28.29 4.41 5.32
N SER A 28 27.31 5.07 5.94
CA SER A 28 27.50 6.25 6.79
C SER A 28 26.75 6.07 8.11
N LYS A 29 26.99 6.93 9.10
CA LYS A 29 26.16 6.93 10.31
C LYS A 29 24.69 7.19 9.95
N PRO A 30 23.72 6.42 10.48
CA PRO A 30 22.30 6.73 10.40
C PRO A 30 22.01 8.17 10.82
N LYS A 31 21.06 8.83 10.16
CA LYS A 31 20.68 10.19 10.53
C LYS A 31 19.86 10.17 11.83
N SER A 32 20.06 11.17 12.68
CA SER A 32 19.33 11.34 13.94
C SER A 32 18.06 12.21 13.81
N THR A 33 17.89 12.89 12.67
CA THR A 33 16.70 13.71 12.39
C THR A 33 16.17 13.46 10.98
N ALA A 34 14.85 13.33 10.85
CA ALA A 34 14.15 13.33 9.57
C ALA A 34 13.83 14.76 9.09
N ALA A 35 13.67 14.90 7.77
CA ALA A 35 13.47 16.18 7.07
C ALA A 35 14.63 17.18 7.29
N GLY A 36 14.37 18.49 7.23
CA GLY A 36 15.39 19.54 7.31
C GLY A 36 15.97 20.00 5.96
N ILE A 37 17.00 20.86 6.00
CA ILE A 37 17.68 21.41 4.80
C ILE A 37 18.06 20.32 3.78
N PRO A 38 18.61 19.14 4.18
CA PRO A 38 18.89 18.07 3.23
C PRO A 38 17.63 17.49 2.57
N GLY A 39 16.50 17.41 3.28
CA GLY A 39 15.23 16.95 2.70
C GLY A 39 14.64 17.96 1.73
N VAL A 40 14.81 19.26 2.00
CA VAL A 40 14.47 20.35 1.07
C VAL A 40 15.36 20.29 -0.16
N LEU A 41 16.69 20.27 0.00
CA LEU A 41 17.65 20.17 -1.12
C LEU A 41 17.44 18.90 -1.96
N ALA A 42 17.14 17.75 -1.33
CA ALA A 42 16.83 16.53 -2.06
C ALA A 42 15.55 16.66 -2.89
N SER A 43 14.50 17.28 -2.32
CA SER A 43 13.26 17.59 -3.05
C SER A 43 13.51 18.50 -4.26
N PHE A 44 14.40 19.50 -4.11
CA PHE A 44 14.80 20.39 -5.20
C PHE A 44 15.70 19.69 -6.23
N SER A 45 16.71 18.93 -5.82
CA SER A 45 17.64 18.24 -6.74
C SER A 45 16.95 17.24 -7.67
N HIS A 46 15.92 16.53 -7.18
CA HIS A 46 15.08 15.67 -8.02
C HIS A 46 14.13 16.45 -8.93
N SER A 47 13.86 17.72 -8.61
CA SER A 47 13.02 18.63 -9.42
C SER A 47 13.81 19.40 -10.49
N VAL A 48 15.15 19.47 -10.36
CA VAL A 48 16.07 20.21 -11.25
C VAL A 48 16.32 19.47 -12.59
N SER A 49 15.95 18.20 -12.71
CA SER A 49 15.93 17.51 -14.01
C SER A 49 14.85 18.04 -14.97
N ASN A 50 13.92 18.87 -14.47
CA ASN A 50 12.92 19.58 -15.25
C ASN A 50 13.11 21.10 -15.09
N ASN A 51 12.44 21.90 -15.93
CA ASN A 51 12.41 23.36 -15.80
C ASN A 51 12.05 23.78 -14.36
N LEU A 52 13.00 24.45 -13.67
CA LEU A 52 12.90 24.80 -12.25
C LEU A 52 11.64 25.60 -11.91
N VAL A 53 11.21 26.50 -12.82
CA VAL A 53 10.02 27.34 -12.63
C VAL A 53 8.75 26.49 -12.64
N SER A 54 8.63 25.57 -13.59
CA SER A 54 7.46 24.68 -13.67
C SER A 54 7.42 23.70 -12.49
N SER A 55 8.57 23.20 -12.04
CA SER A 55 8.68 22.35 -10.86
C SER A 55 8.20 23.06 -9.58
N ILE A 56 8.63 24.30 -9.33
CA ILE A 56 8.17 25.10 -8.18
C ILE A 56 6.67 25.36 -8.25
N TYR A 57 6.17 25.76 -9.43
CA TYR A 57 4.74 25.97 -9.63
C TYR A 57 3.93 24.72 -9.32
N ASN A 58 4.34 23.55 -9.83
CA ASN A 58 3.65 22.28 -9.60
C ASN A 58 3.65 21.88 -8.12
N LEU A 59 4.80 21.98 -7.45
CA LEU A 59 4.91 21.67 -6.01
C LEU A 59 4.01 22.58 -5.17
N SER A 60 3.83 23.86 -5.55
CA SER A 60 2.93 24.78 -4.86
C SER A 60 1.43 24.40 -4.95
N LYS A 61 1.08 23.49 -5.87
CA LYS A 61 -0.29 23.01 -6.10
C LYS A 61 -0.58 21.67 -5.43
N VAL A 62 0.42 20.98 -4.89
CA VAL A 62 0.25 19.69 -4.21
C VAL A 62 -0.57 19.87 -2.94
N ASN A 63 -1.58 19.01 -2.73
CA ASN A 63 -2.41 18.93 -1.54
C ASN A 63 -3.15 20.25 -1.22
N ARG A 64 -3.40 21.09 -2.23
CA ARG A 64 -4.19 22.33 -2.10
C ARG A 64 -5.67 22.05 -2.36
N PHE A 65 -6.56 22.84 -1.74
CA PHE A 65 -8.01 22.72 -1.96
C PHE A 65 -8.43 22.75 -3.44
N GLN A 66 -7.75 23.58 -4.24
CA GLN A 66 -7.97 23.71 -5.69
C GLN A 66 -6.75 23.20 -6.49
N GLY A 67 -6.00 22.26 -5.93
CA GLY A 67 -4.85 21.63 -6.56
C GLY A 67 -5.08 20.13 -6.76
N PHE A 68 -3.99 19.37 -6.84
CA PHE A 68 -4.05 17.92 -6.94
C PHE A 68 -3.57 17.27 -5.65
N ASP A 69 -4.17 16.13 -5.33
CA ASP A 69 -3.75 15.26 -4.23
C ASP A 69 -2.46 14.53 -4.61
N CYS A 70 -1.52 14.44 -3.67
CA CYS A 70 -0.27 13.72 -3.87
C CYS A 70 -0.57 12.24 -4.21
N PRO A 71 -0.14 11.71 -5.37
CA PRO A 71 -0.44 10.33 -5.76
C PRO A 71 0.26 9.28 -4.90
N GLY A 72 1.05 9.72 -3.90
CA GLY A 72 1.89 8.88 -3.06
C GLY A 72 1.38 8.62 -1.64
N CYS A 73 0.48 9.37 -1.03
CA CYS A 73 0.22 9.13 0.40
C CYS A 73 -1.20 9.48 0.80
N ALA A 74 -1.89 8.54 1.45
CA ALA A 74 -3.23 8.77 2.00
C ALA A 74 -3.22 9.45 3.38
N TRP A 75 -2.12 10.12 3.76
CA TRP A 75 -2.14 10.93 4.97
C TRP A 75 -3.00 12.18 4.73
N PRO A 76 -3.97 12.50 5.60
CA PRO A 76 -4.90 13.61 5.39
C PRO A 76 -4.20 14.97 5.36
N ASP A 77 -4.90 15.92 4.75
CA ASP A 77 -4.58 17.33 4.80
C ASP A 77 -5.33 18.01 5.95
N PRO A 78 -4.83 19.14 6.48
CA PRO A 78 -5.63 19.98 7.37
C PRO A 78 -6.90 20.51 6.68
N ASP A 79 -7.99 20.56 7.45
CA ASP A 79 -9.32 20.94 6.95
C ASP A 79 -9.43 22.45 6.67
N ASN A 80 -8.83 23.29 7.51
CA ASN A 80 -9.03 24.74 7.47
C ASN A 80 -7.91 25.47 6.71
N HIS A 81 -6.65 25.22 7.09
CA HIS A 81 -5.49 25.91 6.55
C HIS A 81 -4.50 24.90 5.97
N ARG A 82 -4.27 25.00 4.66
CA ARG A 82 -3.24 24.21 3.97
C ARG A 82 -2.07 25.13 3.63
N SER A 83 -0.85 24.76 4.01
CA SER A 83 0.38 25.45 3.62
C SER A 83 0.66 25.33 2.11
N ARG A 84 1.49 26.21 1.55
CA ARG A 84 2.01 26.06 0.17
C ARG A 84 3.03 24.91 0.06
N PHE A 85 3.45 24.34 1.18
CA PHE A 85 4.41 23.24 1.28
C PHE A 85 3.78 22.01 1.96
N GLU A 86 2.53 21.68 1.64
CA GLU A 86 1.81 20.49 2.15
C GLU A 86 2.27 19.17 1.52
N PHE A 87 3.56 19.02 1.24
CA PHE A 87 4.13 17.79 0.68
C PHE A 87 5.39 17.38 1.44
N CYS A 88 5.63 16.08 1.50
CA CYS A 88 6.89 15.53 1.99
C CYS A 88 7.89 15.36 0.84
N GLU A 89 9.15 15.06 1.17
CA GLU A 89 10.19 14.80 0.16
C GLU A 89 9.81 13.66 -0.81
N ASN A 90 9.22 12.57 -0.31
CA ASN A 90 8.78 11.47 -1.18
C ASN A 90 7.59 11.87 -2.06
N GLY A 91 6.74 12.80 -1.59
CA GLY A 91 5.69 13.41 -2.41
C GLY A 91 6.29 14.30 -3.50
N ALA A 92 7.30 15.11 -3.18
CA ALA A 92 8.02 15.91 -4.18
C ALA A 92 8.70 15.04 -5.23
N LYS A 93 9.36 13.93 -4.82
CA LYS A 93 9.93 12.95 -5.76
C LYS A 93 8.87 12.33 -6.64
N ALA A 94 7.72 11.93 -6.10
CA ALA A 94 6.63 11.35 -6.89
C ALA A 94 6.10 12.34 -7.95
N VAL A 95 5.91 13.60 -7.56
CA VAL A 95 5.47 14.66 -8.48
C VAL A 95 6.53 14.92 -9.56
N ALA A 96 7.80 15.09 -9.18
CA ALA A 96 8.90 15.32 -10.12
C ALA A 96 9.07 14.13 -11.09
N ASP A 97 8.90 12.91 -10.59
CA ASP A 97 9.00 11.68 -11.37
C ASP A 97 7.86 11.53 -12.39
N GLU A 98 6.62 11.88 -12.02
CA GLU A 98 5.47 11.93 -12.94
C GLU A 98 5.59 13.08 -13.95
N ARG A 99 6.24 14.19 -13.55
CA ARG A 99 6.42 15.42 -14.33
C ARG A 99 7.69 15.47 -15.18
N THR A 100 8.39 14.35 -15.30
CA THR A 100 9.58 14.25 -16.15
C THR A 100 9.29 14.68 -17.59
N SER A 101 10.25 15.36 -18.23
CA SER A 101 10.23 15.62 -19.67
C SER A 101 10.62 14.40 -20.52
N ASN A 102 11.18 13.35 -19.91
CA ASN A 102 11.56 12.13 -20.61
C ASN A 102 10.32 11.36 -21.07
N LYS A 103 10.44 10.70 -22.22
CA LYS A 103 9.37 9.92 -22.83
C LYS A 103 9.88 8.53 -23.18
N ALA A 104 9.10 7.52 -22.79
CA ALA A 104 9.20 6.16 -23.29
C ALA A 104 8.16 6.02 -24.41
N ASP A 105 8.47 6.69 -25.52
CA ASP A 105 7.61 6.82 -26.70
C ASP A 105 7.73 5.60 -27.63
N PRO A 106 7.02 5.56 -28.79
CA PRO A 106 7.10 4.43 -29.71
C PRO A 106 8.53 4.11 -30.19
N ASP A 107 9.39 5.11 -30.33
CA ASP A 107 10.78 4.90 -30.77
C ASP A 107 11.59 4.20 -29.67
N PHE A 108 11.38 4.55 -28.40
CA PHE A 108 11.97 3.80 -27.28
C PHE A 108 11.55 2.31 -27.32
N TRP A 109 10.26 2.03 -27.44
CA TRP A 109 9.74 0.67 -27.37
C TRP A 109 10.06 -0.20 -28.59
N SER A 110 10.28 0.42 -29.76
CA SER A 110 10.70 -0.28 -30.97
C SER A 110 12.21 -0.59 -30.99
N ASN A 111 13.03 0.24 -30.34
CA ASN A 111 14.49 0.05 -30.27
C ASN A 111 14.96 -0.92 -29.19
N TRP A 112 14.10 -1.24 -28.22
CA TRP A 112 14.46 -2.10 -27.10
C TRP A 112 13.58 -3.34 -27.05
N SER A 113 14.20 -4.52 -27.12
CA SER A 113 13.47 -5.75 -26.87
C SER A 113 13.10 -5.88 -25.39
N VAL A 114 12.01 -6.59 -25.09
CA VAL A 114 11.62 -6.90 -23.70
C VAL A 114 12.72 -7.67 -22.95
N ASN A 115 13.53 -8.45 -23.67
CA ASN A 115 14.68 -9.18 -23.16
C ASN A 115 15.78 -8.22 -22.69
N GLU A 116 16.19 -7.27 -23.53
CA GLU A 116 17.22 -6.28 -23.20
C GLU A 116 16.77 -5.36 -22.06
N LEU A 117 15.50 -4.93 -22.07
CA LEU A 117 14.91 -4.16 -20.99
C LEU A 117 14.93 -4.93 -19.67
N SER A 118 14.75 -6.26 -19.71
CA SER A 118 14.76 -7.09 -18.50
C SER A 118 16.13 -7.16 -17.82
N LEU A 119 17.21 -6.81 -18.54
CA LEU A 119 18.57 -6.72 -18.00
C LEU A 119 18.85 -5.35 -17.35
N LYS A 120 17.91 -4.41 -17.40
CA LYS A 120 18.02 -3.10 -16.75
C LYS A 120 17.40 -3.14 -15.36
N SER A 121 17.81 -2.25 -14.46
CA SER A 121 17.23 -2.16 -13.11
C SER A 121 15.88 -1.46 -13.13
N ASP A 122 15.05 -1.69 -12.11
CA ASP A 122 13.76 -1.00 -11.98
C ASP A 122 13.93 0.52 -11.85
N ASN A 123 15.02 1.00 -11.22
CA ASN A 123 15.36 2.43 -11.20
C ASN A 123 15.64 2.97 -12.61
N TRP A 124 16.34 2.20 -13.45
CA TRP A 124 16.61 2.59 -14.83
C TRP A 124 15.33 2.61 -15.67
N LEU A 125 14.47 1.58 -15.57
CA LEU A 125 13.19 1.50 -16.28
C LEU A 125 12.32 2.73 -15.98
N ASN A 126 12.17 3.08 -14.70
CA ASN A 126 11.40 4.24 -14.29
C ASN A 126 11.97 5.58 -14.84
N LYS A 127 13.29 5.68 -15.02
CA LYS A 127 13.95 6.89 -15.56
C LYS A 127 13.73 7.13 -17.05
N GLN A 128 13.23 6.12 -17.79
CA GLN A 128 12.97 6.27 -19.24
C GLN A 128 11.81 7.22 -19.55
N GLY A 129 10.99 7.56 -18.55
CA GLY A 129 10.03 8.65 -18.65
C GLY A 129 8.58 8.20 -18.77
N ARG A 130 7.73 9.06 -19.33
CA ARG A 130 6.29 8.80 -19.48
C ARG A 130 6.00 7.99 -20.73
N ILE A 131 5.11 7.00 -20.63
CA ILE A 131 4.58 6.28 -21.80
C ILE A 131 3.58 7.18 -22.51
N THR A 132 3.68 7.32 -23.84
CA THR A 132 2.95 8.35 -24.59
C THR A 132 1.86 7.82 -25.52
N ASP A 133 1.93 6.54 -25.91
CA ASP A 133 1.08 5.93 -26.93
C ASP A 133 0.67 4.51 -26.51
N PRO A 134 -0.51 4.01 -26.92
CA PRO A 134 -0.87 2.60 -26.75
C PRO A 134 0.12 1.69 -27.49
N MET A 135 0.60 0.67 -26.79
CA MET A 135 1.60 -0.28 -27.31
C MET A 135 1.07 -1.71 -27.21
N VAL A 136 1.39 -2.54 -28.20
CA VAL A 136 1.10 -3.98 -28.20
C VAL A 136 2.37 -4.79 -28.34
N LEU A 137 2.43 -5.91 -27.61
CA LEU A 137 3.41 -6.97 -27.83
C LEU A 137 2.65 -8.20 -28.32
N MET A 138 2.78 -8.48 -29.61
CA MET A 138 2.15 -9.64 -30.23
C MET A 138 2.79 -10.96 -29.79
N PRO A 139 2.08 -12.10 -29.93
CA PRO A 139 2.66 -13.41 -29.68
C PRO A 139 3.98 -13.59 -30.44
N ASN A 140 4.99 -14.13 -29.75
CA ASN A 140 6.36 -14.35 -30.26
C ASN A 140 7.14 -13.08 -30.67
N SER A 141 6.56 -11.88 -30.59
CA SER A 141 7.31 -10.64 -30.74
C SER A 141 8.20 -10.40 -29.51
N MET A 142 9.36 -9.76 -29.77
CA MET A 142 10.28 -9.26 -28.75
C MET A 142 10.17 -7.74 -28.54
N HIS A 143 9.52 -7.02 -29.44
CA HIS A 143 9.40 -5.56 -29.40
C HIS A 143 7.94 -5.15 -29.33
N TYR A 144 7.68 -4.09 -28.56
CA TYR A 144 6.38 -3.43 -28.54
C TYR A 144 6.23 -2.58 -29.79
N THR A 145 5.05 -2.61 -30.40
CA THR A 145 4.68 -1.76 -31.54
C THR A 145 3.52 -0.86 -31.16
N LYS A 146 3.52 0.38 -31.67
CA LYS A 146 2.43 1.31 -31.46
C LYS A 146 1.15 0.79 -32.13
N ILE A 147 0.02 1.00 -31.47
CA ILE A 147 -1.33 0.78 -32.02
C ILE A 147 -2.24 1.97 -31.70
N SER A 148 -3.39 2.03 -32.37
CA SER A 148 -4.45 2.97 -32.04
C SER A 148 -5.20 2.56 -30.77
N TRP A 149 -5.96 3.51 -30.20
CA TRP A 149 -6.85 3.22 -29.07
C TRP A 149 -7.97 2.25 -29.43
N ASP A 150 -8.55 2.39 -30.62
CA ASP A 150 -9.67 1.54 -31.06
C ASP A 150 -9.20 0.08 -31.24
N GLU A 151 -8.02 -0.13 -31.82
CA GLU A 151 -7.39 -1.46 -31.89
C GLU A 151 -7.09 -2.02 -30.49
N ALA A 152 -6.60 -1.18 -29.57
CA ALA A 152 -6.32 -1.62 -28.20
C ALA A 152 -7.59 -2.09 -27.48
N PHE A 153 -8.68 -1.34 -27.58
CA PHE A 153 -9.95 -1.71 -27.00
C PHE A 153 -10.56 -2.94 -27.67
N ASP A 154 -10.49 -3.05 -28.99
CA ASP A 154 -10.98 -4.21 -29.74
C ASP A 154 -10.24 -5.50 -29.36
N ILE A 155 -8.92 -5.44 -29.17
CA ILE A 155 -8.14 -6.57 -28.67
C ILE A 155 -8.65 -7.00 -27.29
N ILE A 156 -8.81 -6.06 -26.36
CA ILE A 156 -9.27 -6.38 -24.99
C ILE A 156 -10.67 -6.99 -25.03
N ALA A 157 -11.60 -6.35 -25.73
CA ALA A 157 -12.97 -6.78 -25.85
C ALA A 157 -13.08 -8.16 -26.51
N THR A 158 -12.28 -8.43 -27.55
CA THR A 158 -12.23 -9.74 -28.23
C THR A 158 -11.73 -10.83 -27.29
N GLU A 159 -10.65 -10.58 -26.54
CA GLU A 159 -10.11 -11.59 -25.63
C GLU A 159 -11.08 -11.87 -24.47
N LEU A 160 -11.71 -10.84 -23.90
CA LEU A 160 -12.74 -11.00 -22.87
C LEU A 160 -13.97 -11.75 -23.40
N ALA A 161 -14.52 -11.36 -24.56
CA ALA A 161 -15.68 -12.01 -25.16
C ALA A 161 -15.41 -13.47 -25.57
N SER A 162 -14.14 -13.84 -25.77
CA SER A 162 -13.73 -15.21 -26.11
C SER A 162 -13.55 -16.14 -24.90
N LEU A 163 -13.71 -15.64 -23.68
CA LEU A 163 -13.58 -16.48 -22.48
C LEU A 163 -14.75 -17.46 -22.36
N GLU A 164 -14.44 -18.75 -22.23
CA GLU A 164 -15.43 -19.80 -21.92
C GLU A 164 -15.94 -19.68 -20.48
N ASP A 165 -15.07 -19.24 -19.57
CA ASP A 165 -15.40 -18.91 -18.18
C ASP A 165 -15.03 -17.44 -17.90
N ILE A 166 -16.06 -16.63 -17.65
CA ILE A 166 -15.94 -15.20 -17.33
C ILE A 166 -15.03 -14.97 -16.12
N ASN A 167 -14.98 -15.90 -15.16
CA ASN A 167 -14.11 -15.83 -14.00
C ASN A 167 -12.64 -16.13 -14.30
N GLN A 168 -12.25 -16.31 -15.56
CA GLN A 168 -10.84 -16.24 -15.98
C GLN A 168 -10.38 -14.81 -16.30
N SER A 169 -11.29 -13.82 -16.23
CA SER A 169 -10.93 -12.40 -16.27
C SER A 169 -10.58 -11.88 -14.87
N ILE A 170 -9.55 -11.04 -14.80
CA ILE A 170 -9.04 -10.46 -13.55
C ILE A 170 -8.87 -8.95 -13.75
N PHE A 171 -9.50 -8.15 -12.89
CA PHE A 171 -9.51 -6.69 -12.94
C PHE A 171 -8.76 -6.12 -11.74
N TYR A 172 -7.43 -6.17 -11.77
CA TYR A 172 -6.57 -5.69 -10.69
C TYR A 172 -6.57 -4.15 -10.59
N THR A 173 -6.56 -3.64 -9.36
CA THR A 173 -6.53 -2.20 -9.08
C THR A 173 -5.36 -1.84 -8.15
N SER A 174 -4.67 -0.75 -8.49
CA SER A 174 -3.71 -0.11 -7.60
C SER A 174 -4.36 1.03 -6.81
N GLY A 175 -3.89 1.25 -5.58
CA GLY A 175 -4.45 2.23 -4.63
C GLY A 175 -4.31 3.70 -4.99
N ARG A 176 -3.93 4.03 -6.24
CA ARG A 176 -3.79 5.39 -6.76
C ARG A 176 -4.92 5.77 -7.72
N THR A 177 -5.78 4.82 -8.08
CA THR A 177 -6.93 5.06 -8.96
C THR A 177 -7.85 6.09 -8.31
N SER A 178 -8.54 6.95 -9.07
CA SER A 178 -9.52 7.87 -8.47
C SER A 178 -10.81 7.15 -8.07
N ASN A 179 -11.65 7.79 -7.25
CA ASN A 179 -12.94 7.20 -6.90
C ASN A 179 -13.83 6.98 -8.14
N GLU A 180 -13.85 7.94 -9.06
CA GLU A 180 -14.63 7.84 -10.29
C GLU A 180 -14.14 6.69 -11.18
N ALA A 181 -12.81 6.58 -11.38
CA ALA A 181 -12.23 5.50 -12.16
C ALA A 181 -12.40 4.14 -11.49
N ALA A 182 -12.24 4.04 -10.16
CA ALA A 182 -12.45 2.81 -9.39
C ALA A 182 -13.91 2.35 -9.46
N PHE A 183 -14.86 3.28 -9.34
CA PHE A 183 -16.28 2.94 -9.46
C PHE A 183 -16.63 2.41 -10.85
N LEU A 184 -16.12 3.03 -11.92
CA LEU A 184 -16.32 2.51 -13.28
C LEU A 184 -15.61 1.18 -13.50
N TRP A 185 -14.43 0.98 -12.92
CA TRP A 185 -13.67 -0.26 -13.06
C TRP A 185 -14.39 -1.46 -12.45
N GLN A 186 -14.93 -1.30 -11.23
CA GLN A 186 -15.74 -2.36 -10.63
C GLN A 186 -17.06 -2.58 -11.37
N LEU A 187 -17.66 -1.50 -11.90
CA LEU A 187 -18.89 -1.58 -12.65
C LEU A 187 -18.66 -2.38 -13.94
N LEU A 188 -17.56 -2.13 -14.65
CA LEU A 188 -17.17 -2.89 -15.84
C LEU A 188 -16.98 -4.38 -15.53
N ALA A 189 -16.24 -4.71 -14.46
CA ALA A 189 -16.01 -6.11 -14.08
C ALA A 189 -17.31 -6.85 -13.76
N ARG A 190 -18.21 -6.22 -13.00
CA ARG A 190 -19.50 -6.81 -12.61
C ARG A 190 -20.51 -6.84 -13.76
N TRP A 191 -20.51 -5.83 -14.61
CA TRP A 191 -21.28 -5.81 -15.84
C TRP A 191 -20.85 -6.93 -16.81
N PHE A 192 -19.54 -7.18 -16.89
CA PHE A 192 -19.00 -8.32 -17.65
C PHE A 192 -19.41 -9.66 -17.01
N GLY A 193 -19.43 -9.72 -15.68
CA GLY A 193 -20.02 -10.82 -14.91
C GLY A 193 -19.08 -11.47 -13.88
N THR A 194 -18.04 -10.77 -13.42
CA THR A 194 -17.11 -11.31 -12.41
C THR A 194 -16.94 -10.39 -11.20
N ASN A 195 -16.63 -10.98 -10.04
CA ASN A 195 -16.14 -10.30 -8.85
C ASN A 195 -14.62 -10.40 -8.68
N ASN A 196 -13.86 -10.84 -9.69
CA ASN A 196 -12.40 -10.92 -9.65
C ASN A 196 -11.75 -9.53 -9.69
N LEU A 197 -11.85 -8.82 -8.56
CA LEU A 197 -11.37 -7.46 -8.31
C LEU A 197 -10.28 -7.48 -7.23
N PRO A 198 -9.11 -8.09 -7.49
CA PRO A 198 -8.00 -8.03 -6.56
C PRO A 198 -7.49 -6.60 -6.43
N ASP A 199 -7.18 -6.19 -5.21
CA ASP A 199 -6.72 -4.84 -4.89
C ASP A 199 -5.37 -4.87 -4.19
N CYS A 200 -4.61 -3.79 -4.30
CA CYS A 200 -3.40 -3.60 -3.54
C CYS A 200 -3.61 -3.67 -2.01
N SER A 201 -4.81 -3.40 -1.48
CA SER A 201 -5.14 -3.61 -0.05
C SER A 201 -4.99 -5.06 0.37
N ASN A 202 -5.23 -6.03 -0.53
CA ASN A 202 -5.07 -7.46 -0.23
C ASN A 202 -3.63 -7.76 0.20
N MET A 203 -2.65 -7.02 -0.34
CA MET A 203 -1.24 -7.11 0.02
C MET A 203 -0.83 -6.21 1.19
N CYS A 204 -1.70 -5.34 1.67
CA CYS A 204 -1.37 -4.33 2.67
C CYS A 204 -2.27 -4.39 3.90
N HIS A 205 -3.50 -3.92 3.80
CA HIS A 205 -4.35 -3.55 4.93
C HIS A 205 -5.63 -4.39 5.05
N GLU A 206 -5.78 -5.45 4.26
CA GLU A 206 -6.93 -6.36 4.33
C GLU A 206 -7.11 -6.91 5.75
N SER A 207 -6.03 -7.28 6.45
CA SER A 207 -6.12 -7.73 7.84
C SER A 207 -6.70 -6.66 8.78
N SER A 208 -6.43 -5.37 8.54
CA SER A 208 -7.08 -4.29 9.29
C SER A 208 -8.57 -4.19 8.95
N GLY A 209 -8.94 -4.33 7.67
CA GLY A 209 -10.35 -4.32 7.25
C GLY A 209 -11.16 -5.41 7.94
N VAL A 210 -10.64 -6.65 7.92
CA VAL A 210 -11.25 -7.81 8.59
C VAL A 210 -11.35 -7.59 10.10
N ALA A 211 -10.23 -7.30 10.76
CA ALA A 211 -10.20 -7.15 12.22
C ALA A 211 -11.14 -6.04 12.73
N LEU A 212 -11.12 -4.86 12.09
CA LEU A 212 -11.92 -3.72 12.55
C LEU A 212 -13.41 -3.88 12.23
N THR A 213 -13.76 -4.49 11.10
CA THR A 213 -15.17 -4.77 10.80
C THR A 213 -15.76 -5.71 11.85
N GLU A 214 -15.00 -6.70 12.30
CA GLU A 214 -15.46 -7.64 13.34
C GLU A 214 -15.49 -7.03 14.73
N SER A 215 -14.49 -6.20 15.08
CA SER A 215 -14.41 -5.63 16.43
C SER A 215 -15.30 -4.39 16.62
N ILE A 216 -15.47 -3.54 15.60
CA ILE A 216 -16.18 -2.26 15.74
C ILE A 216 -17.19 -1.98 14.62
N GLY A 217 -17.43 -2.94 13.71
CA GLY A 217 -18.44 -2.82 12.65
C GLY A 217 -18.03 -1.96 11.45
N ILE A 218 -16.79 -1.46 11.41
CA ILE A 218 -16.27 -0.69 10.26
C ILE A 218 -14.78 -0.94 10.04
N GLY A 219 -14.40 -1.17 8.78
CA GLY A 219 -13.00 -1.41 8.37
C GLY A 219 -12.11 -0.16 8.26
N LYS A 220 -12.44 0.95 8.95
CA LYS A 220 -11.79 2.27 8.82
C LYS A 220 -11.22 2.76 10.17
N GLY A 221 -10.27 3.68 10.12
CA GLY A 221 -9.78 4.36 11.33
C GLY A 221 -10.86 5.23 11.98
N THR A 222 -10.76 5.48 13.27
CA THR A 222 -11.76 6.22 14.07
C THR A 222 -11.28 7.60 14.52
N VAL A 223 -10.14 8.07 14.01
CA VAL A 223 -9.55 9.38 14.37
C VAL A 223 -9.63 10.39 13.24
N LYS A 224 -9.70 11.67 13.59
CA LYS A 224 -9.46 12.82 12.71
C LYS A 224 -8.05 13.36 12.91
N LEU A 225 -7.58 14.21 11.99
CA LEU A 225 -6.22 14.76 12.10
C LEU A 225 -6.09 15.65 13.33
N ASP A 226 -7.16 16.40 13.64
CA ASP A 226 -7.26 17.27 14.81
C ASP A 226 -7.25 16.51 16.16
N ASP A 227 -7.56 15.22 16.16
CA ASP A 227 -7.48 14.40 17.39
C ASP A 227 -6.04 14.23 17.87
N PHE A 228 -5.04 14.28 16.98
CA PHE A 228 -3.64 14.18 17.40
C PHE A 228 -3.26 15.24 18.42
N ASN A 229 -3.78 16.47 18.28
CA ASN A 229 -3.50 17.58 19.20
C ASN A 229 -4.23 17.46 20.54
N LYS A 230 -5.16 16.51 20.69
CA LYS A 230 -6.00 16.28 21.87
C LYS A 230 -5.64 14.97 22.59
N ALA A 231 -4.71 14.21 22.05
CA ALA A 231 -4.27 12.94 22.61
C ALA A 231 -3.31 13.17 23.79
N ASP A 232 -3.50 12.42 24.87
CA ASP A 232 -2.52 12.31 25.96
C ASP A 232 -1.37 11.38 25.55
N LEU A 233 -1.70 10.32 24.80
CA LEU A 233 -0.77 9.29 24.38
C LEU A 233 -1.00 8.88 22.92
N ILE A 234 0.09 8.80 22.16
CA ILE A 234 0.08 8.27 20.80
C ILE A 234 1.06 7.10 20.73
N ILE A 235 0.54 5.91 20.42
CA ILE A 235 1.35 4.70 20.20
C ILE A 235 1.51 4.51 18.70
N VAL A 236 2.75 4.57 18.20
CA VAL A 236 3.09 4.34 16.79
C VAL A 236 3.76 2.98 16.66
N ILE A 237 3.05 2.01 16.10
CA ILE A 237 3.48 0.61 16.04
C ILE A 237 3.62 0.07 14.61
N GLY A 238 4.68 -0.70 14.35
CA GLY A 238 4.88 -1.38 13.08
C GLY A 238 4.94 -0.42 11.87
N GLN A 239 5.43 0.80 12.10
CA GLN A 239 5.43 1.89 11.12
C GLN A 239 6.74 2.67 11.16
N ASN A 240 7.13 3.20 9.99
CA ASN A 240 8.22 4.15 9.82
C ASN A 240 7.68 5.47 9.22
N PRO A 241 7.16 6.40 10.03
CA PRO A 241 6.61 7.65 9.52
C PRO A 241 7.62 8.48 8.74
N GLY A 242 8.90 8.47 9.12
CA GLY A 242 9.94 9.28 8.47
C GLY A 242 10.12 9.03 6.98
N THR A 243 9.93 7.80 6.53
CA THR A 243 9.99 7.42 5.11
C THR A 243 8.61 7.26 4.49
N ASN A 244 7.68 6.64 5.21
CA ASN A 244 6.44 6.13 4.65
C ASN A 244 5.30 7.16 4.69
N HIS A 245 5.26 7.97 5.75
CA HIS A 245 4.21 8.95 6.01
C HIS A 245 4.80 10.22 6.61
N PRO A 246 5.75 10.93 5.97
CA PRO A 246 6.53 11.95 6.66
C PRO A 246 5.69 13.15 7.15
N ARG A 247 4.50 13.35 6.57
CA ARG A 247 3.52 14.35 7.03
C ARG A 247 2.94 14.05 8.40
N MET A 248 2.89 12.77 8.81
CA MET A 248 2.53 12.37 10.16
C MET A 248 3.51 12.93 11.20
N LEU A 249 4.78 13.14 10.85
CA LEU A 249 5.75 13.73 11.78
C LEU A 249 5.37 15.16 12.20
N SER A 250 4.71 15.93 11.33
CA SER A 250 4.16 17.23 11.71
C SER A 250 3.04 17.08 12.74
N ALA A 251 2.10 16.16 12.51
CA ALA A 251 1.01 15.88 13.46
C ALA A 251 1.53 15.39 14.82
N LEU A 252 2.52 14.49 14.83
CA LEU A 252 3.18 14.04 16.06
C LEU A 252 3.92 15.19 16.75
N SER A 253 4.62 16.04 15.98
CA SER A 253 5.32 17.20 16.54
C SER A 253 4.37 18.21 17.16
N ASP A 254 3.21 18.45 16.56
CA ASP A 254 2.22 19.38 17.08
C ASP A 254 1.50 18.76 18.30
N ALA A 255 1.19 17.47 18.28
CA ALA A 255 0.70 16.73 19.45
C ALA A 255 1.65 16.81 20.65
N LYS A 256 2.97 16.60 20.43
CA LYS A 256 4.00 16.79 21.47
C LYS A 256 3.99 18.21 22.05
N LYS A 257 3.80 19.23 21.21
CA LYS A 257 3.69 20.64 21.66
C LYS A 257 2.42 20.88 22.47
N SER A 258 1.35 20.15 22.17
CA SER A 258 0.10 20.14 22.95
C SER A 258 0.16 19.28 24.22
N GLY A 259 1.29 18.64 24.53
CA GLY A 259 1.51 17.87 25.75
C GLY A 259 1.39 16.35 25.61
N ALA A 260 1.15 15.83 24.41
CA ALA A 260 1.06 14.40 24.18
C ALA A 260 2.40 13.68 24.49
N SER A 261 2.30 12.43 24.92
CA SER A 261 3.41 11.47 24.93
C SER A 261 3.36 10.58 23.69
N VAL A 262 4.52 10.17 23.16
CA VAL A 262 4.61 9.30 21.97
C VAL A 262 5.48 8.08 22.27
N ILE A 263 4.91 6.89 22.10
CA ILE A 263 5.61 5.61 22.22
C ILE A 263 5.79 5.02 20.82
N SER A 264 7.03 4.66 20.46
CA SER A 264 7.33 3.95 19.21
C SER A 264 7.57 2.46 19.47
N ILE A 265 6.91 1.59 18.72
CA ILE A 265 7.05 0.12 18.83
C ILE A 265 7.38 -0.44 17.45
N ASN A 266 8.62 -0.89 17.25
CA ASN A 266 9.10 -1.40 15.96
C ASN A 266 10.42 -2.16 16.20
N PRO A 267 10.69 -3.30 15.52
CA PRO A 267 12.00 -3.95 15.63
C PRO A 267 13.20 -3.03 15.33
N LEU A 268 13.01 -2.01 14.49
CA LEU A 268 14.05 -1.02 14.16
C LEU A 268 13.72 0.36 14.75
N LYS A 269 14.75 1.04 15.25
CA LYS A 269 14.68 2.44 15.64
C LYS A 269 14.74 3.36 14.42
N GLU A 270 13.60 3.87 14.00
CA GLU A 270 13.47 4.68 12.78
C GLU A 270 13.83 6.16 13.01
N THR A 271 14.65 6.75 12.13
CA THR A 271 15.12 8.15 12.24
C THR A 271 14.00 9.16 12.49
N GLY A 272 12.85 9.00 11.81
CA GLY A 272 11.71 9.91 11.96
C GLY A 272 11.08 9.90 13.35
N MET A 273 11.21 8.81 14.09
CA MET A 273 10.73 8.72 15.48
C MET A 273 11.74 9.26 16.48
N VAL A 274 13.03 9.33 16.12
CA VAL A 274 14.06 9.91 16.99
C VAL A 274 13.97 11.43 17.02
N GLY A 275 13.96 12.07 15.85
CA GLY A 275 13.94 13.52 15.76
C GLY A 275 13.39 14.02 14.43
N PHE A 276 12.74 15.19 14.47
CA PHE A 276 12.13 15.81 13.30
C PHE A 276 12.46 17.30 13.22
N LYS A 277 12.87 17.76 12.04
CA LYS A 277 13.01 19.19 11.73
C LYS A 277 11.90 19.62 10.80
N HIS A 278 10.97 20.43 11.32
CA HIS A 278 9.79 20.82 10.55
C HIS A 278 10.16 21.71 9.36
N PRO A 279 9.89 21.29 8.11
CA PRO A 279 10.35 22.02 6.92
C PRO A 279 9.64 23.37 6.70
N GLN A 280 8.49 23.60 7.35
CA GLN A 280 7.68 24.81 7.22
C GLN A 280 7.98 25.84 8.32
N LYS A 281 8.80 25.52 9.33
CA LYS A 281 9.15 26.41 10.45
C LYS A 281 10.65 26.74 10.39
N PRO A 282 11.05 27.93 9.90
CA PRO A 282 12.47 28.28 9.70
C PRO A 282 13.35 28.17 10.95
N LEU A 283 12.80 28.49 12.13
CA LEU A 283 13.49 28.35 13.43
C LEU A 283 13.80 26.88 13.75
N ASP A 284 12.90 25.95 13.41
CA ASP A 284 13.08 24.51 13.64
C ASP A 284 14.11 23.89 12.66
N LEU A 285 14.35 24.51 11.50
CA LEU A 285 15.38 24.10 10.53
C LEU A 285 16.80 24.35 11.07
N LEU A 286 17.01 25.50 11.73
CA LEU A 286 18.29 25.94 12.29
C LEU A 286 18.58 25.33 13.69
N GLY A 287 17.55 24.93 14.44
CA GLY A 287 17.67 24.33 15.77
C GLY A 287 18.00 22.82 15.80
N LYS A 288 17.89 22.19 16.99
CA LYS A 288 18.12 20.74 17.21
C LYS A 288 16.99 19.84 16.67
N GLY A 289 15.85 20.41 16.26
CA GLY A 289 14.62 19.68 15.92
C GLY A 289 13.83 19.24 17.15
N VAL A 290 12.67 18.63 16.93
CA VAL A 290 11.78 18.10 17.98
C VAL A 290 12.06 16.61 18.17
N LYS A 291 12.30 16.16 19.41
CA LYS A 291 12.31 14.74 19.76
C LYS A 291 10.88 14.21 19.65
N ILE A 292 10.65 13.23 18.79
CA ILE A 292 9.29 12.75 18.48
C ILE A 292 8.85 11.70 19.50
N SER A 293 9.49 10.54 19.56
CA SER A 293 9.15 9.48 20.52
C SER A 293 9.82 9.74 21.86
N ASP A 294 9.05 9.70 22.94
CA ASP A 294 9.60 9.71 24.31
C ASP A 294 10.32 8.40 24.61
N GLU A 295 9.73 7.29 24.15
CA GLU A 295 10.18 5.91 24.34
C GLU A 295 10.17 5.13 23.01
N HIS A 296 11.10 4.18 22.87
CA HIS A 296 11.15 3.24 21.75
C HIS A 296 11.33 1.81 22.25
N ILE A 297 10.47 0.90 21.78
CA ILE A 297 10.50 -0.52 22.12
C ILE A 297 10.89 -1.33 20.88
N SER A 298 12.05 -1.99 20.98
CA SER A 298 12.53 -2.94 19.98
C SER A 298 11.87 -4.30 20.17
N VAL A 299 10.60 -4.40 19.76
CA VAL A 299 9.83 -5.66 19.79
C VAL A 299 10.42 -6.66 18.79
N ASN A 300 10.37 -7.96 19.10
CA ASN A 300 10.64 -9.01 18.11
C ASN A 300 9.68 -8.90 16.92
N ILE A 301 10.12 -9.32 15.74
CA ILE A 301 9.21 -9.41 14.59
C ILE A 301 8.06 -10.34 14.96
N ASN A 302 6.83 -9.87 14.77
CA ASN A 302 5.61 -10.58 15.12
C ASN A 302 5.41 -10.82 16.64
N GLY A 303 6.09 -10.06 17.50
CA GLY A 303 5.92 -10.08 18.96
C GLY A 303 4.84 -9.13 19.48
N ASP A 304 4.20 -8.35 18.59
CA ASP A 304 3.30 -7.24 18.93
C ASP A 304 2.05 -7.68 19.71
N MET A 305 1.47 -8.84 19.36
CA MET A 305 0.31 -9.39 20.06
C MET A 305 0.63 -9.68 21.53
N ALA A 306 1.79 -10.31 21.79
CA ALA A 306 2.23 -10.60 23.15
C ALA A 306 2.49 -9.32 23.95
N LEU A 307 3.11 -8.32 23.32
CA LEU A 307 3.35 -7.02 23.95
C LEU A 307 2.05 -6.33 24.37
N PHE A 308 1.05 -6.29 23.47
CA PHE A 308 -0.25 -5.69 23.77
C PHE A 308 -1.03 -6.50 24.80
N ARG A 309 -0.95 -7.82 24.77
CA ARG A 309 -1.50 -8.69 25.82
C ARG A 309 -0.90 -8.36 27.19
N GLY A 310 0.41 -8.10 27.25
CA GLY A 310 1.09 -7.65 28.46
C GLY A 310 0.59 -6.30 28.97
N PHE A 311 0.35 -5.33 28.08
CA PHE A 311 -0.25 -4.04 28.46
C PHE A 311 -1.68 -4.21 28.99
N SER A 312 -2.51 -5.00 28.31
CA SER A 312 -3.86 -5.34 28.78
C SER A 312 -3.83 -6.02 30.15
N LYS A 313 -2.88 -6.93 30.38
CA LYS A 313 -2.70 -7.63 31.66
C LYS A 313 -2.39 -6.66 32.80
N VAL A 314 -1.50 -5.69 32.58
CA VAL A 314 -1.21 -4.63 33.58
C VAL A 314 -2.44 -3.79 33.90
N ILE A 315 -3.20 -3.40 32.88
CA ILE A 315 -4.43 -2.60 33.05
C ILE A 315 -5.48 -3.39 33.85
N ILE A 316 -5.67 -4.67 33.51
CA ILE A 316 -6.64 -5.56 34.15
C ILE A 316 -6.24 -5.88 35.59
N GLU A 317 -5.00 -6.30 35.86
CA GLU A 317 -4.51 -6.61 37.21
C GLU A 317 -4.54 -5.38 38.12
N GLY A 318 -4.36 -4.19 37.55
CA GLY A 318 -4.46 -2.92 38.27
C GLY A 318 -5.88 -2.35 38.38
N GLU A 319 -6.90 -3.04 37.84
CA GLU A 319 -8.29 -2.57 37.73
C GLU A 319 -8.47 -1.18 37.08
N ASN A 320 -7.54 -0.77 36.21
CA ASN A 320 -7.48 0.57 35.61
C ASN A 320 -8.17 0.64 34.23
N TYR A 321 -9.35 0.04 34.08
CA TYR A 321 -10.13 0.03 32.84
C TYR A 321 -11.49 0.70 33.01
N ASP A 322 -12.07 1.20 31.93
CA ASP A 322 -13.31 1.97 31.90
C ASP A 322 -14.54 1.06 32.04
N LYS A 323 -14.87 0.69 33.29
CA LYS A 323 -15.96 -0.24 33.64
C LYS A 323 -17.32 0.19 33.05
N GLU A 324 -17.61 1.49 33.02
CA GLU A 324 -18.87 2.02 32.49
C GLU A 324 -18.93 1.93 30.95
N PHE A 325 -17.83 2.30 30.27
CA PHE A 325 -17.74 2.13 28.82
C PHE A 325 -17.90 0.66 28.42
N ILE A 326 -17.19 -0.25 29.09
CA ILE A 326 -17.25 -1.69 28.82
C ILE A 326 -18.68 -2.21 28.98
N LYS A 327 -19.32 -1.93 30.11
CA LYS A 327 -20.69 -2.37 30.39
C LYS A 327 -21.69 -1.88 29.33
N LYS A 328 -21.57 -0.61 28.92
CA LYS A 328 -22.55 0.03 28.03
C LYS A 328 -22.33 -0.32 26.56
N TYR A 329 -21.09 -0.28 26.09
CA TYR A 329 -20.77 -0.26 24.66
C TYR A 329 -20.06 -1.51 24.14
N THR A 330 -19.72 -2.48 25.00
CA THR A 330 -18.95 -3.65 24.58
C THR A 330 -19.65 -4.98 24.87
N ASN A 331 -19.17 -6.03 24.20
CA ASN A 331 -19.54 -7.43 24.39
C ASN A 331 -18.27 -8.30 24.46
N GLY A 332 -18.32 -9.46 25.12
CA GLY A 332 -17.22 -10.43 25.19
C GLY A 332 -16.10 -10.13 26.20
N PHE A 333 -16.30 -9.17 27.11
CA PHE A 333 -15.25 -8.74 28.05
C PHE A 333 -14.82 -9.85 29.02
N ASN A 334 -15.75 -10.64 29.55
CA ASN A 334 -15.44 -11.67 30.55
C ASN A 334 -14.54 -12.77 29.98
N GLU A 335 -14.82 -13.19 28.75
CA GLU A 335 -14.04 -14.20 28.04
C GLU A 335 -12.62 -13.69 27.72
N TYR A 336 -12.49 -12.40 27.39
CA TYR A 336 -11.19 -11.77 27.19
C TYR A 336 -10.43 -11.57 28.51
N LEU A 337 -11.12 -11.20 29.57
CA LEU A 337 -10.56 -11.03 30.91
C LEU A 337 -9.91 -12.33 31.41
N GLU A 338 -10.64 -13.44 31.32
CA GLU A 338 -10.13 -14.78 31.68
C GLU A 338 -8.89 -15.14 30.86
N GLU A 339 -8.94 -14.92 29.55
CA GLU A 339 -7.82 -15.17 28.63
C GLU A 339 -6.57 -14.36 29.03
N VAL A 340 -6.71 -13.08 29.37
CA VAL A 340 -5.60 -12.21 29.79
C VAL A 340 -5.02 -12.64 31.14
N ILE A 341 -5.86 -12.97 32.12
CA ILE A 341 -5.41 -13.41 33.46
C ILE A 341 -4.65 -14.73 33.35
N ASN A 342 -5.08 -15.65 32.49
CA ASN A 342 -4.46 -16.97 32.31
C ASN A 342 -3.20 -16.95 31.44
N THR A 343 -2.92 -15.85 30.72
CA THR A 343 -1.69 -15.75 29.92
C THR A 343 -0.46 -15.58 30.80
N ASP A 344 0.57 -16.41 30.66
CA ASP A 344 1.77 -16.33 31.49
C ASP A 344 2.68 -15.12 31.15
N TRP A 345 3.31 -14.55 32.18
CA TRP A 345 4.21 -13.41 32.02
C TRP A 345 5.51 -13.78 31.27
N GLU A 346 6.04 -14.99 31.45
CA GLU A 346 7.23 -15.45 30.72
C GLU A 346 6.90 -15.66 29.25
N GLU A 347 5.73 -16.25 28.96
CA GLU A 347 5.23 -16.37 27.58
C GLU A 347 5.14 -15.00 26.88
N ILE A 348 4.55 -14.00 27.54
CA ILE A 348 4.48 -12.61 27.03
C ILE A 348 5.88 -12.05 26.74
N SER A 349 6.82 -12.20 27.67
CA SER A 349 8.20 -11.70 27.56
C SER A 349 8.95 -12.34 26.39
N VAL A 350 8.92 -13.68 26.32
CA VAL A 350 9.61 -14.46 25.28
C VAL A 350 9.09 -14.14 23.89
N HIS A 351 7.77 -14.05 23.71
CA HIS A 351 7.18 -13.77 22.40
C HIS A 351 7.35 -12.32 21.97
N SER A 352 7.22 -11.36 22.88
CA SER A 352 7.44 -9.95 22.57
C SER A 352 8.92 -9.61 22.36
N GLY A 353 9.83 -10.35 22.99
CA GLY A 353 11.24 -9.98 23.06
C GLY A 353 11.52 -8.79 23.99
N VAL A 354 10.56 -8.45 24.85
CA VAL A 354 10.62 -7.30 25.77
C VAL A 354 10.54 -7.80 27.20
N SER A 355 11.39 -7.25 28.08
CA SER A 355 11.44 -7.68 29.48
C SER A 355 10.10 -7.45 30.18
N ILE A 356 9.72 -8.36 31.09
CA ILE A 356 8.51 -8.22 31.93
C ILE A 356 8.51 -6.85 32.65
N GLN A 357 9.67 -6.39 33.10
CA GLN A 357 9.82 -5.12 33.82
C GLN A 357 9.47 -3.92 32.92
N ASP A 358 9.95 -3.90 31.67
CA ASP A 358 9.62 -2.84 30.73
C ASP A 358 8.14 -2.88 30.32
N ILE A 359 7.58 -4.08 30.11
CA ILE A 359 6.16 -4.23 29.79
C ILE A 359 5.29 -3.69 30.93
N LYS A 360 5.61 -4.04 32.19
CA LYS A 360 4.87 -3.53 33.35
C LYS A 360 5.01 -2.02 33.52
N ARG A 361 6.22 -1.47 33.36
CA ARG A 361 6.49 -0.03 33.43
C ARG A 361 5.68 0.74 32.39
N LEU A 362 5.70 0.28 31.14
CA LEU A 362 5.00 0.94 30.03
C LEU A 362 3.49 0.72 30.11
N GLY A 363 3.04 -0.47 30.50
CA GLY A 363 1.63 -0.75 30.78
C GLY A 363 1.06 0.19 31.83
N ALA A 364 1.83 0.51 32.89
CA ALA A 364 1.43 1.47 33.92
C ALA A 364 1.41 2.94 33.44
N ILE A 365 2.15 3.27 32.38
CA ILE A 365 2.06 4.58 31.71
C ILE A 365 0.81 4.62 30.84
N ILE A 366 0.60 3.58 30.03
CA ILE A 366 -0.56 3.43 29.14
C ILE A 366 -1.86 3.47 29.95
N SER A 367 -1.92 2.78 31.09
CA SER A 367 -3.11 2.71 31.95
C SER A 367 -3.55 4.05 32.54
N LYS A 368 -2.69 5.07 32.54
CA LYS A 368 -2.99 6.42 33.06
C LYS A 368 -3.49 7.38 31.98
N SER A 369 -3.35 7.02 30.70
CA SER A 369 -3.78 7.85 29.58
C SER A 369 -5.29 7.99 29.53
N LYS A 370 -5.82 9.21 29.35
CA LYS A 370 -7.28 9.43 29.21
C LYS A 370 -7.71 9.44 27.75
N SER A 371 -6.81 9.81 26.84
CA SER A 371 -7.04 9.80 25.39
C SER A 371 -5.85 9.19 24.66
N THR A 372 -6.02 7.95 24.18
CA THR A 372 -4.96 7.22 23.48
C THR A 372 -5.28 7.05 22.01
N ILE A 373 -4.33 7.38 21.14
CA ILE A 373 -4.37 7.01 19.72
C ILE A 373 -3.38 5.88 19.45
N VAL A 374 -3.81 4.82 18.77
CA VAL A 374 -2.90 3.77 18.27
C VAL A 374 -2.81 3.84 16.74
N CYS A 375 -1.62 4.16 16.24
CA CYS A 375 -1.31 4.23 14.82
C CYS A 375 -0.54 3.00 14.39
N TRP A 376 -0.96 2.32 13.32
CA TRP A 376 -0.22 1.18 12.78
C TRP A 376 -0.15 1.13 11.26
N ALA A 377 0.81 0.36 10.75
CA ALA A 377 0.97 0.08 9.33
C ALA A 377 1.40 -1.39 9.10
N MET A 378 2.27 -1.61 8.11
CA MET A 378 2.58 -2.94 7.57
C MET A 378 3.28 -3.88 8.54
N GLY A 379 3.99 -3.35 9.54
CA GLY A 379 4.61 -4.16 10.59
C GLY A 379 3.59 -4.89 11.48
N ILE A 380 2.28 -4.64 11.31
CA ILE A 380 1.21 -5.35 12.00
C ILE A 380 0.38 -6.20 11.04
N THR A 381 0.19 -5.75 9.80
CA THR A 381 -0.80 -6.34 8.87
C THR A 381 -0.25 -7.45 7.98
N GLN A 382 1.05 -7.68 7.97
CA GLN A 382 1.71 -8.65 7.07
C GLN A 382 2.35 -9.81 7.83
N HIS A 383 1.60 -10.37 8.78
CA HIS A 383 1.93 -11.55 9.59
C HIS A 383 0.82 -12.59 9.53
N LYS A 384 1.14 -13.84 9.89
CA LYS A 384 0.14 -14.93 9.87
C LYS A 384 -1.06 -14.63 10.79
N ASN A 385 -0.80 -14.12 11.99
CA ASN A 385 -1.78 -13.78 13.01
C ASN A 385 -2.15 -12.28 13.04
N SER A 386 -2.03 -11.57 11.90
CA SER A 386 -2.29 -10.12 11.84
C SER A 386 -3.68 -9.72 12.29
N VAL A 387 -4.72 -10.49 11.93
CA VAL A 387 -6.10 -10.18 12.35
C VAL A 387 -6.23 -10.26 13.87
N ALA A 388 -5.73 -11.33 14.50
CA ALA A 388 -5.73 -11.48 15.96
C ALA A 388 -4.91 -10.38 16.66
N THR A 389 -3.75 -10.02 16.11
CA THR A 389 -2.91 -8.94 16.65
C THR A 389 -3.64 -7.59 16.64
N ILE A 390 -4.34 -7.26 15.55
CA ILE A 390 -5.11 -6.01 15.46
C ILE A 390 -6.30 -6.03 16.41
N GLN A 391 -6.95 -7.19 16.58
CA GLN A 391 -8.02 -7.34 17.55
C GLN A 391 -7.53 -7.17 19.00
N GLU A 392 -6.32 -7.65 19.33
CA GLU A 392 -5.68 -7.38 20.63
C GLU A 392 -5.40 -5.89 20.84
N ILE A 393 -4.96 -5.17 19.79
CA ILE A 393 -4.81 -3.71 19.81
C ILE A 393 -6.16 -3.01 20.07
N VAL A 394 -7.23 -3.48 19.43
CA VAL A 394 -8.58 -2.94 19.65
C VAL A 394 -9.06 -3.25 21.07
N ASN A 395 -8.83 -4.45 21.59
CA ASN A 395 -9.18 -4.82 22.97
C ASN A 395 -8.53 -3.85 23.97
N LEU A 396 -7.25 -3.51 23.81
CA LEU A 396 -6.58 -2.51 24.64
C LEU A 396 -7.28 -1.14 24.58
N GLN A 397 -7.71 -0.71 23.39
CA GLN A 397 -8.46 0.54 23.22
C GLN A 397 -9.85 0.49 23.87
N LEU A 398 -10.52 -0.66 23.82
CA LEU A 398 -11.82 -0.87 24.48
C LEU A 398 -11.67 -0.89 26.01
N LEU A 399 -10.60 -1.45 26.57
CA LEU A 399 -10.29 -1.39 28.00
C LEU A 399 -10.24 0.05 28.51
N GLY A 400 -9.60 0.96 27.76
CA GLY A 400 -9.48 2.38 28.13
C GLY A 400 -10.65 3.27 27.72
N GLY A 401 -11.68 2.74 27.07
CA GLY A 401 -12.78 3.53 26.51
C GLY A 401 -12.31 4.54 25.45
N HIS A 402 -11.29 4.19 24.67
CA HIS A 402 -10.60 5.07 23.72
C HIS A 402 -11.22 5.11 22.32
N ILE A 403 -12.51 4.81 22.17
CA ILE A 403 -13.26 4.97 20.92
C ILE A 403 -14.39 5.97 21.16
N GLY A 404 -14.68 6.81 20.16
CA GLY A 404 -15.72 7.85 20.25
C GLY A 404 -15.40 8.98 21.24
N ARG A 405 -14.12 9.17 21.57
CA ARG A 405 -13.62 10.18 22.51
C ARG A 405 -12.62 11.10 21.77
N PRO A 406 -12.73 12.44 21.88
CA PRO A 406 -11.75 13.34 21.29
C PRO A 406 -10.32 13.01 21.72
N GLY A 407 -9.39 13.00 20.76
CA GLY A 407 -8.01 12.63 21.03
C GLY A 407 -7.76 11.14 21.23
N ALA A 408 -8.74 10.27 20.99
CA ALA A 408 -8.61 8.83 21.18
C ALA A 408 -9.12 8.05 19.95
N GLY A 409 -8.51 6.89 19.70
CA GLY A 409 -9.00 5.98 18.67
C GLY A 409 -7.92 5.19 17.96
N ILE A 410 -8.35 4.54 16.90
CA ILE A 410 -7.50 3.67 16.09
C ILE A 410 -7.18 4.34 14.74
N CYS A 411 -5.92 4.27 14.35
CA CYS A 411 -5.39 4.93 13.16
C CYS A 411 -4.58 3.93 12.29
N PRO A 412 -5.24 3.06 11.50
CA PRO A 412 -4.57 2.31 10.45
C PRO A 412 -4.06 3.29 9.38
N VAL A 413 -2.75 3.54 9.35
CA VAL A 413 -2.15 4.52 8.44
C VAL A 413 -1.94 3.91 7.05
N ARG A 414 -2.86 4.20 6.13
CA ARG A 414 -2.88 3.60 4.78
C ARG A 414 -1.74 4.13 3.91
N GLY A 415 -1.26 3.28 3.01
CA GLY A 415 -0.13 3.58 2.12
C GLY A 415 -0.48 4.46 0.92
N HIS A 416 -1.08 3.86 -0.10
CA HIS A 416 -1.45 4.56 -1.34
C HIS A 416 -2.53 5.62 -1.12
N SER A 417 -2.49 6.68 -1.92
CA SER A 417 -3.31 7.90 -1.77
C SER A 417 -4.80 7.66 -1.76
N ASN A 418 -5.30 6.65 -2.47
CA ASN A 418 -6.73 6.37 -2.60
C ASN A 418 -7.13 4.92 -2.30
N VAL A 419 -6.28 4.09 -1.68
CA VAL A 419 -6.62 2.67 -1.42
C VAL A 419 -7.89 2.54 -0.56
N GLN A 420 -8.16 3.54 0.28
CA GLN A 420 -9.40 3.56 1.06
C GLN A 420 -10.62 3.86 0.17
N GLY A 421 -10.47 4.79 -0.77
CA GLY A 421 -11.50 5.15 -1.74
C GLY A 421 -11.82 4.02 -2.69
N ASP A 422 -10.81 3.32 -3.23
CA ASP A 422 -11.00 2.16 -4.10
C ASP A 422 -11.91 1.10 -3.44
N ARG A 423 -11.66 0.79 -2.16
CA ARG A 423 -12.49 -0.13 -1.38
C ARG A 423 -13.90 0.41 -1.17
N THR A 424 -14.04 1.71 -0.85
CA THR A 424 -15.35 2.36 -0.70
C THR A 424 -16.15 2.35 -2.01
N MET A 425 -15.48 2.48 -3.16
CA MET A 425 -16.10 2.46 -4.50
C MET A 425 -16.45 1.07 -5.01
N GLY A 426 -16.22 0.02 -4.22
CA GLY A 426 -16.62 -1.36 -4.55
C GLY A 426 -15.53 -2.22 -5.19
N ILE A 427 -14.26 -1.81 -5.16
CA ILE A 427 -13.12 -2.67 -5.51
C ILE A 427 -12.96 -3.73 -4.42
N ASN A 428 -13.73 -4.81 -4.53
CA ASN A 428 -13.79 -5.85 -3.53
C ASN A 428 -14.18 -7.19 -4.15
N HIS A 429 -13.36 -8.21 -3.90
CA HIS A 429 -13.61 -9.58 -4.32
C HIS A 429 -14.65 -10.31 -3.46
N LYS A 430 -15.02 -9.76 -2.29
CA LYS A 430 -16.10 -10.24 -1.41
C LYS A 430 -17.09 -9.11 -1.09
N PRO A 431 -17.82 -8.59 -2.09
CA PRO A 431 -18.77 -7.50 -1.87
C PRO A 431 -19.92 -7.92 -0.95
N ASN A 432 -20.48 -6.98 -0.18
CA ASN A 432 -21.72 -7.23 0.55
C ASN A 432 -22.91 -7.30 -0.44
N LEU A 433 -23.86 -8.19 -0.18
CA LEU A 433 -25.10 -8.33 -0.92
C LEU A 433 -25.92 -7.03 -0.97
N ASP A 434 -25.91 -6.21 0.09
CA ASP A 434 -26.60 -4.91 0.08
C ASP A 434 -26.03 -3.97 -0.99
N PHE A 435 -24.70 -3.94 -1.12
CA PHE A 435 -24.04 -3.13 -2.15
C PHE A 435 -24.34 -3.66 -3.55
N LEU A 436 -24.29 -4.98 -3.76
CA LEU A 436 -24.64 -5.58 -5.05
C LEU A 436 -26.09 -5.29 -5.43
N SER A 437 -27.02 -5.42 -4.48
CA SER A 437 -28.44 -5.14 -4.68
C SER A 437 -28.69 -3.67 -5.04
N SER A 438 -28.03 -2.76 -4.33
CA SER A 438 -28.06 -1.33 -4.63
C SER A 438 -27.48 -1.01 -6.01
N LEU A 439 -26.36 -1.64 -6.37
CA LEU A 439 -25.73 -1.48 -7.69
C LEU A 439 -26.67 -1.95 -8.81
N THR A 440 -27.24 -3.15 -8.68
CA THR A 440 -28.23 -3.70 -9.62
C THR A 440 -29.45 -2.79 -9.76
N ALA A 441 -30.02 -2.31 -8.65
CA ALA A 441 -31.20 -1.45 -8.68
C ALA A 441 -30.96 -0.11 -9.40
N ASN A 442 -29.76 0.47 -9.27
CA ASN A 442 -29.44 1.79 -9.81
C ASN A 442 -28.82 1.77 -11.22
N THR A 443 -28.32 0.61 -11.68
CA THR A 443 -27.65 0.49 -12.98
C THR A 443 -28.35 -0.49 -13.93
N GLY A 444 -29.19 -1.37 -13.39
CA GLY A 444 -29.82 -2.45 -14.14
C GLY A 444 -28.88 -3.61 -14.50
N ILE A 445 -27.64 -3.66 -14.01
CA ILE A 445 -26.75 -4.80 -14.28
C ILE A 445 -27.17 -6.04 -13.50
N ASP A 446 -26.82 -7.21 -14.01
CA ASP A 446 -26.90 -8.47 -13.27
C ASP A 446 -25.57 -8.73 -12.55
N ALA A 447 -25.41 -8.14 -11.37
CA ALA A 447 -24.16 -8.22 -10.63
C ALA A 447 -23.95 -9.63 -10.02
N PRO A 448 -22.79 -10.27 -10.22
CA PRO A 448 -22.53 -11.60 -9.67
C PRO A 448 -22.53 -11.58 -8.14
N ILE A 449 -23.13 -12.60 -7.51
CA ILE A 449 -23.20 -12.75 -6.06
C ILE A 449 -22.02 -13.54 -5.47
N ASP A 450 -21.41 -14.42 -6.26
CA ASP A 450 -20.30 -15.25 -5.81
C ASP A 450 -19.03 -14.42 -5.60
N HIS A 451 -18.26 -14.82 -4.59
CA HIS A 451 -16.97 -14.17 -4.31
C HIS A 451 -15.97 -14.42 -5.44
N GLY A 452 -15.24 -13.37 -5.82
CA GLY A 452 -14.08 -13.47 -6.69
C GLY A 452 -12.78 -13.73 -5.93
N VAL A 453 -11.66 -13.56 -6.63
CA VAL A 453 -10.32 -13.79 -6.10
C VAL A 453 -9.62 -12.50 -5.62
N ASP A 454 -8.87 -12.60 -4.53
CA ASP A 454 -7.88 -11.60 -4.11
C ASP A 454 -6.57 -11.73 -4.91
N THR A 455 -5.55 -10.95 -4.56
CA THR A 455 -4.25 -10.97 -5.27
C THR A 455 -3.54 -12.32 -5.25
N VAL A 456 -3.63 -13.08 -4.15
CA VAL A 456 -3.03 -14.44 -4.06
C VAL A 456 -3.84 -15.41 -4.92
N GLY A 457 -5.17 -15.35 -4.82
CA GLY A 457 -6.08 -16.13 -5.65
C GLY A 457 -5.91 -15.84 -7.15
N ALA A 458 -5.69 -14.58 -7.53
CA ALA A 458 -5.42 -14.17 -8.90
C ALA A 458 -4.14 -14.83 -9.46
N VAL A 459 -3.05 -14.86 -8.68
CA VAL A 459 -1.82 -15.56 -9.09
C VAL A 459 -2.07 -17.07 -9.27
N LYS A 460 -2.84 -17.70 -8.38
CA LYS A 460 -3.20 -19.12 -8.50
C LYS A 460 -4.07 -19.38 -9.72
N LEU A 461 -5.06 -18.52 -9.97
CA LEU A 461 -5.95 -18.59 -11.12
C LEU A 461 -5.16 -18.52 -12.43
N MET A 462 -4.24 -17.55 -12.56
CA MET A 462 -3.34 -17.41 -13.71
C MET A 462 -2.37 -18.59 -13.84
N LYS A 463 -1.84 -19.11 -12.73
CA LYS A 463 -0.94 -20.27 -12.74
C LYS A 463 -1.64 -21.53 -13.27
N ASN A 464 -2.88 -21.76 -12.84
CA ASN A 464 -3.61 -22.99 -13.12
C ASN A 464 -4.38 -22.96 -14.45
N ASN A 465 -4.48 -21.80 -15.12
CA ASN A 465 -5.26 -21.63 -16.35
C ASN A 465 -4.47 -20.83 -17.40
N ASN A 466 -4.30 -21.43 -18.58
CA ASN A 466 -3.50 -20.85 -19.66
C ASN A 466 -4.25 -19.83 -20.54
N ASN A 467 -5.51 -19.52 -20.21
CA ASN A 467 -6.38 -18.64 -21.00
C ASN A 467 -6.86 -17.40 -20.24
N THR A 468 -6.28 -17.11 -19.07
CA THR A 468 -6.67 -15.95 -18.26
C THR A 468 -6.38 -14.62 -18.94
N VAL A 469 -7.25 -13.64 -18.68
CA VAL A 469 -7.12 -12.27 -19.17
C VAL A 469 -6.93 -11.36 -17.96
N PHE A 470 -5.74 -10.79 -17.82
CA PHE A 470 -5.35 -9.96 -16.68
C PHE A 470 -5.29 -8.49 -17.08
N LEU A 471 -6.15 -7.66 -16.49
CA LEU A 471 -6.16 -6.21 -16.67
C LEU A 471 -5.72 -5.54 -15.36
N SER A 472 -4.82 -4.56 -15.47
CA SER A 472 -4.22 -3.86 -14.34
C SER A 472 -4.45 -2.36 -14.46
N MET A 473 -5.30 -1.80 -13.58
CA MET A 473 -5.47 -0.35 -13.39
C MET A 473 -4.33 0.18 -12.50
N GLY A 474 -3.25 0.59 -13.15
CA GLY A 474 -2.02 1.00 -12.48
C GLY A 474 -1.27 -0.18 -11.82
N GLY A 475 -0.25 0.17 -11.05
CA GLY A 475 0.55 -0.77 -10.28
C GLY A 475 1.72 -1.41 -11.05
N ASN A 476 2.54 -2.13 -10.30
CA ASN A 476 3.59 -3.01 -10.82
C ASN A 476 3.38 -4.34 -10.08
N PHE A 477 2.37 -5.08 -10.53
CA PHE A 477 1.84 -6.26 -9.84
C PHE A 477 2.94 -7.29 -9.61
N LEU A 478 3.79 -7.53 -10.60
CA LEU A 478 4.89 -8.50 -10.52
C LEU A 478 5.86 -8.15 -9.39
N SER A 479 6.37 -6.92 -9.35
CA SER A 479 7.32 -6.53 -8.31
C SER A 479 6.67 -6.40 -6.93
N ALA A 480 5.37 -6.10 -6.86
CA ALA A 480 4.67 -5.92 -5.59
C ALA A 480 4.29 -7.25 -4.91
N MET A 481 3.92 -8.26 -5.70
CA MET A 481 3.42 -9.54 -5.23
C MET A 481 4.49 -10.39 -4.52
N SER A 482 4.06 -11.24 -3.58
CA SER A 482 4.91 -12.30 -3.03
C SER A 482 5.24 -13.36 -4.09
N ASP A 483 6.38 -14.01 -3.94
CA ASP A 483 6.90 -15.03 -4.85
C ASP A 483 7.00 -14.50 -6.29
N THR A 484 7.91 -13.56 -6.51
CA THR A 484 8.09 -12.90 -7.81
C THR A 484 8.30 -13.89 -8.96
N LYS A 485 9.00 -15.01 -8.71
CA LYS A 485 9.25 -16.03 -9.73
C LYS A 485 7.97 -16.79 -10.11
N LEU A 486 7.20 -17.23 -9.12
CA LEU A 486 5.92 -17.88 -9.37
C LEU A 486 4.93 -16.92 -10.02
N THR A 487 4.84 -15.68 -9.53
CA THR A 487 3.98 -14.63 -10.11
C THR A 487 4.36 -14.35 -11.57
N ALA A 488 5.65 -14.30 -11.90
CA ALA A 488 6.11 -14.17 -13.29
C ALA A 488 5.67 -15.34 -14.17
N SER A 489 5.79 -16.57 -13.65
CA SER A 489 5.30 -17.77 -14.35
C SER A 489 3.79 -17.71 -14.60
N ALA A 490 3.02 -17.30 -13.59
CA ALA A 490 1.58 -17.13 -13.69
C ALA A 490 1.19 -16.07 -14.74
N LEU A 491 1.84 -14.89 -14.75
CA LEU A 491 1.59 -13.86 -15.76
C LEU A 491 1.92 -14.34 -17.19
N LYS A 492 2.97 -15.15 -17.36
CA LYS A 492 3.36 -15.74 -18.66
C LYS A 492 2.35 -16.77 -19.19
N ASN A 493 1.47 -17.29 -18.32
CA ASN A 493 0.39 -18.20 -18.68
C ASN A 493 -0.86 -17.47 -19.18
N CYS A 494 -1.02 -16.16 -18.90
CA CYS A 494 -2.17 -15.41 -19.38
C CYS A 494 -2.20 -15.32 -20.91
N LYS A 495 -3.41 -15.37 -21.47
CA LYS A 495 -3.66 -15.11 -22.90
C LYS A 495 -3.37 -13.65 -23.23
N LEU A 496 -3.85 -12.75 -22.37
CA LEU A 496 -3.67 -11.31 -22.48
C LEU A 496 -3.30 -10.71 -21.11
N THR A 497 -2.27 -9.86 -21.10
CA THR A 497 -1.96 -8.97 -19.96
C THR A 497 -2.05 -7.52 -20.41
N VAL A 498 -2.87 -6.71 -19.75
CA VAL A 498 -3.06 -5.28 -20.02
C VAL A 498 -2.57 -4.46 -18.84
N GLN A 499 -1.71 -3.48 -19.10
CA GLN A 499 -1.16 -2.58 -18.09
C GLN A 499 -1.55 -1.14 -18.41
N ILE A 500 -2.45 -0.55 -17.61
CA ILE A 500 -2.72 0.88 -17.65
C ILE A 500 -1.64 1.54 -16.81
N SER A 501 -0.78 2.35 -17.42
CA SER A 501 0.47 2.77 -16.77
C SER A 501 0.94 4.14 -17.22
N THR A 502 1.57 4.88 -16.31
CA THR A 502 2.15 6.18 -16.62
C THR A 502 3.62 6.10 -17.05
N LYS A 503 4.36 5.07 -16.59
CA LYS A 503 5.82 4.91 -16.80
C LYS A 503 6.23 3.44 -16.92
N PRO A 504 7.36 3.13 -17.62
CA PRO A 504 7.85 1.76 -17.75
C PRO A 504 8.21 1.12 -16.40
N ASN A 505 7.85 -0.16 -16.25
CA ASN A 505 8.17 -0.98 -15.09
C ASN A 505 8.27 -2.47 -15.47
N ARG A 506 8.65 -3.31 -14.51
CA ARG A 506 8.94 -4.75 -14.74
C ARG A 506 7.73 -5.53 -15.28
N SER A 507 6.50 -5.15 -14.91
CA SER A 507 5.27 -5.79 -15.39
C SER A 507 4.99 -5.58 -16.88
N HIS A 508 5.70 -4.66 -17.55
CA HIS A 508 5.66 -4.52 -19.01
C HIS A 508 6.57 -5.51 -19.73
N LEU A 509 7.49 -6.16 -19.02
CA LEU A 509 8.49 -7.05 -19.61
C LEU A 509 8.07 -8.52 -19.47
N VAL A 510 7.54 -8.88 -18.30
CA VAL A 510 6.99 -10.20 -18.01
C VAL A 510 5.50 -10.20 -18.29
N THR A 511 5.14 -10.74 -19.45
CA THR A 511 3.81 -10.60 -20.03
C THR A 511 3.20 -11.93 -20.42
N GLY A 512 1.89 -11.93 -20.65
CA GLY A 512 1.16 -13.04 -21.25
C GLY A 512 1.54 -13.27 -22.72
N LYS A 513 0.77 -14.12 -23.41
CA LYS A 513 1.00 -14.40 -24.84
C LYS A 513 0.91 -13.13 -25.68
N LYS A 514 -0.12 -12.32 -25.42
CA LYS A 514 -0.30 -10.96 -25.93
C LYS A 514 -0.22 -9.97 -24.77
N ALA A 515 0.32 -8.77 -25.01
CA ALA A 515 0.38 -7.74 -23.99
C ALA A 515 0.01 -6.37 -24.53
N LEU A 516 -0.62 -5.55 -23.69
CA LEU A 516 -0.95 -4.16 -23.98
C LEU A 516 -0.40 -3.23 -22.90
N ILE A 517 0.12 -2.09 -23.32
CA ILE A 517 0.43 -0.95 -22.45
C ILE A 517 -0.48 0.19 -22.86
N LEU A 518 -1.32 0.66 -21.95
CA LEU A 518 -2.26 1.75 -22.18
C LEU A 518 -1.79 2.98 -21.39
N PRO A 519 -1.35 4.05 -22.05
CA PRO A 519 -0.86 5.23 -21.35
C PRO A 519 -2.04 6.04 -20.79
N CYS A 520 -1.95 6.41 -19.52
CA CYS A 520 -2.97 7.23 -18.86
C CYS A 520 -2.44 8.60 -18.41
N LEU A 521 -3.38 9.51 -18.19
CA LEU A 521 -3.12 10.78 -17.51
C LEU A 521 -2.60 10.53 -16.09
N GLY A 522 -1.54 11.24 -15.72
CA GLY A 522 -1.04 11.33 -14.36
C GLY A 522 -1.89 12.26 -13.51
N ARG A 523 -1.78 12.15 -12.19
CA ARG A 523 -2.61 12.92 -11.25
C ARG A 523 -2.46 14.43 -11.38
N THR A 524 -1.32 14.84 -11.90
CA THR A 524 -0.94 16.24 -12.09
C THR A 524 -1.49 16.84 -13.39
N GLU A 525 -1.94 16.02 -14.37
CA GLU A 525 -2.32 16.43 -15.72
C GLU A 525 -3.80 16.82 -15.82
N ILE A 526 -4.10 17.85 -16.60
CA ILE A 526 -5.47 18.30 -16.85
C ILE A 526 -6.18 17.25 -17.69
N ASP A 527 -7.37 16.87 -17.25
CA ASP A 527 -8.32 16.07 -18.01
C ASP A 527 -9.41 17.01 -18.57
N ASN A 528 -9.45 17.17 -19.88
CA ASN A 528 -10.38 18.07 -20.55
C ASN A 528 -11.27 17.27 -21.50
N THR A 529 -12.57 17.34 -21.27
CA THR A 529 -13.59 16.66 -22.08
C THR A 529 -14.45 17.70 -22.81
N SER A 530 -15.46 17.23 -23.55
CA SER A 530 -16.48 18.12 -24.14
C SER A 530 -17.31 18.88 -23.09
N GLN A 531 -17.31 18.43 -21.83
CA GLN A 531 -17.96 19.09 -20.70
C GLN A 531 -16.99 19.98 -19.89
N GLY A 532 -15.77 20.20 -20.40
CA GLY A 532 -14.73 21.00 -19.79
C GLY A 532 -13.79 20.20 -18.89
N ASN A 533 -13.07 20.93 -18.04
CA ASN A 533 -12.08 20.33 -17.14
C ASN A 533 -12.75 19.47 -16.07
N GLN A 534 -12.42 18.19 -16.05
CA GLN A 534 -12.96 17.24 -15.10
C GLN A 534 -12.20 17.30 -13.77
N ILE A 535 -12.89 16.93 -12.69
CA ILE A 535 -12.35 16.89 -11.33
C ILE A 535 -12.55 15.49 -10.81
N ILE A 536 -11.49 14.85 -10.33
CA ILE A 536 -11.60 13.57 -9.64
C ILE A 536 -11.70 13.76 -8.12
N SER A 537 -12.02 12.67 -7.43
CA SER A 537 -12.00 12.60 -5.97
C SER A 537 -11.18 11.42 -5.46
N VAL A 538 -10.69 11.55 -4.22
CA VAL A 538 -10.00 10.49 -3.47
C VAL A 538 -10.45 10.51 -2.01
N GLU A 539 -10.30 9.38 -1.33
CA GLU A 539 -10.51 9.19 0.11
C GLU A 539 -9.19 8.87 0.82
N ASN A 540 -8.85 9.67 1.83
CA ASN A 540 -7.64 9.48 2.64
C ASN A 540 -7.86 8.54 3.84
N SER A 541 -6.80 8.29 4.62
CA SER A 541 -6.80 7.32 5.73
C SER A 541 -7.78 7.64 6.86
N MET A 542 -8.26 8.89 6.96
CA MET A 542 -9.19 9.34 8.00
C MET A 542 -10.65 9.47 7.48
N GLY A 543 -10.91 8.95 6.28
CA GLY A 543 -12.26 8.92 5.70
C GLY A 543 -12.73 10.27 5.18
N VAL A 544 -11.81 11.17 4.81
CA VAL A 544 -12.14 12.42 4.12
C VAL A 544 -12.10 12.17 2.62
N VAL A 545 -13.19 12.46 1.94
CA VAL A 545 -13.31 12.49 0.49
C VAL A 545 -13.08 13.90 0.01
N HIS A 546 -12.05 14.13 -0.79
CA HIS A 546 -11.67 15.46 -1.29
C HIS A 546 -11.31 15.46 -2.77
N SER A 547 -11.39 16.65 -3.39
CA SER A 547 -11.15 16.81 -4.82
C SER A 547 -9.66 16.83 -5.15
N SER A 548 -9.31 16.33 -6.34
CA SER A 548 -7.98 16.46 -6.91
C SER A 548 -8.08 16.92 -8.37
N ARG A 549 -7.31 17.96 -8.71
CA ARG A 549 -7.36 18.65 -10.00
C ARG A 549 -5.96 18.81 -10.57
N GLY A 550 -5.67 18.09 -11.65
CA GLY A 550 -4.46 18.30 -12.42
C GLY A 550 -4.44 19.69 -13.05
N ASN A 551 -3.25 20.30 -13.11
CA ASN A 551 -3.08 21.71 -13.47
C ASN A 551 -2.05 21.93 -14.58
N SER A 552 -1.58 20.87 -15.24
CA SER A 552 -0.68 21.06 -16.38
C SER A 552 -1.06 20.23 -17.57
N LYS A 553 -0.57 20.69 -18.72
CA LYS A 553 -0.81 20.05 -19.99
C LYS A 553 -0.29 18.60 -19.95
N PRO A 554 -1.07 17.64 -20.47
CA PRO A 554 -0.58 16.28 -20.71
C PRO A 554 0.72 16.25 -21.52
N ILE A 555 1.62 15.32 -21.21
CA ILE A 555 2.91 15.18 -21.91
C ILE A 555 2.76 14.69 -23.37
N SER A 556 1.62 14.07 -23.69
CA SER A 556 1.22 13.59 -25.01
C SER A 556 -0.27 13.85 -25.23
N ASN A 557 -0.67 14.14 -26.47
CA ASN A 557 -2.08 14.26 -26.84
C ASN A 557 -2.79 12.90 -26.98
N ASN A 558 -2.02 11.80 -26.95
CA ASN A 558 -2.55 10.45 -27.08
C ASN A 558 -2.90 9.79 -25.73
N LEU A 559 -2.71 10.51 -24.61
CA LEU A 559 -3.13 10.02 -23.30
C LEU A 559 -4.66 10.04 -23.17
N LYS A 560 -5.21 9.06 -22.47
CA LYS A 560 -6.61 9.08 -22.00
C LYS A 560 -6.68 9.07 -20.48
N SER A 561 -7.75 9.61 -19.92
CA SER A 561 -8.05 9.44 -18.50
C SER A 561 -8.37 7.97 -18.19
N GLU A 562 -8.22 7.56 -16.93
CA GLU A 562 -8.57 6.20 -16.50
C GLU A 562 -10.04 5.88 -16.82
N THR A 563 -10.96 6.83 -16.58
CA THR A 563 -12.40 6.69 -16.88
C THR A 563 -12.67 6.49 -18.38
N ALA A 564 -11.98 7.24 -19.25
CA ALA A 564 -12.11 7.11 -20.70
C ALA A 564 -11.54 5.77 -21.21
N ILE A 565 -10.51 5.23 -20.55
CA ILE A 565 -9.99 3.88 -20.83
C ILE A 565 -11.03 2.83 -20.46
N VAL A 566 -11.63 2.92 -19.26
CA VAL A 566 -12.69 1.98 -18.84
C VAL A 566 -13.87 2.01 -19.80
N ALA A 567 -14.36 3.21 -20.13
CA ALA A 567 -15.47 3.38 -21.07
C ALA A 567 -15.14 2.87 -22.48
N GLY A 568 -13.92 3.09 -22.96
CA GLY A 568 -13.48 2.55 -24.26
C GLY A 568 -13.48 1.02 -24.31
N ILE A 569 -13.00 0.36 -23.25
CA ILE A 569 -13.09 -1.10 -23.12
C ILE A 569 -14.56 -1.55 -23.12
N ALA A 570 -15.39 -0.90 -22.31
CA ALA A 570 -16.80 -1.27 -22.15
C ALA A 570 -17.59 -1.12 -23.47
N LEU A 571 -17.44 0.00 -24.16
CA LEU A 571 -18.10 0.26 -25.45
C LEU A 571 -17.67 -0.72 -26.54
N SER A 572 -16.38 -1.08 -26.57
CA SER A 572 -15.89 -2.09 -27.51
C SER A 572 -16.47 -3.48 -27.19
N LEU A 573 -16.60 -3.80 -25.90
CA LEU A 573 -17.17 -5.07 -25.44
C LEU A 573 -18.70 -5.15 -25.69
N GLU A 574 -19.44 -4.04 -25.55
CA GLU A 574 -20.88 -3.96 -25.90
C GLU A 574 -21.17 -4.33 -27.36
N ASN A 575 -20.22 -4.16 -28.27
CA ASN A 575 -20.36 -4.56 -29.67
C ASN A 575 -20.18 -6.08 -29.89
N LYS A 576 -19.68 -6.81 -28.88
CA LYS A 576 -19.34 -8.24 -28.98
C LYS A 576 -20.18 -9.13 -28.07
N ILE A 577 -20.75 -8.60 -26.99
CA ILE A 577 -21.59 -9.36 -26.06
C ILE A 577 -22.94 -8.66 -25.85
N SER A 578 -23.99 -9.44 -25.62
CA SER A 578 -25.33 -8.93 -25.30
C SER A 578 -25.51 -8.81 -23.78
N ARG A 579 -25.54 -7.57 -23.28
CA ARG A 579 -25.79 -7.21 -21.86
C ARG A 579 -26.61 -5.93 -21.79
N ASN A 580 -27.13 -5.60 -20.61
CA ASN A 580 -27.83 -4.33 -20.38
C ASN A 580 -26.89 -3.15 -20.65
N LYS A 581 -27.35 -2.17 -21.43
CA LYS A 581 -26.50 -1.04 -21.83
C LYS A 581 -26.30 -0.07 -20.68
N ILE A 582 -25.07 0.36 -20.48
CA ILE A 582 -24.72 1.45 -19.57
C ILE A 582 -24.30 2.65 -20.41
N GLN A 583 -24.59 3.87 -19.94
CA GLN A 583 -24.24 5.11 -20.65
C GLN A 583 -22.74 5.45 -20.47
N TRP A 584 -21.85 4.53 -20.85
CA TRP A 584 -20.40 4.62 -20.65
C TRP A 584 -19.79 5.92 -21.19
N HIS A 585 -20.22 6.34 -22.38
CA HIS A 585 -19.75 7.58 -22.99
C HIS A 585 -20.07 8.80 -22.10
N ASN A 586 -21.33 8.93 -21.66
CA ASN A 586 -21.78 10.06 -20.81
C ASN A 586 -21.04 10.08 -19.47
N LEU A 587 -20.82 8.90 -18.87
CA LEU A 587 -20.04 8.77 -17.63
C LEU A 587 -18.58 9.20 -17.84
N SER A 588 -17.97 8.87 -18.98
CA SER A 588 -16.57 9.18 -19.26
C SER A 588 -16.28 10.65 -19.57
N ILE A 589 -17.27 11.40 -20.07
CA ILE A 589 -17.09 12.82 -20.43
C ILE A 589 -17.53 13.77 -19.31
N ASP A 590 -18.33 13.30 -18.34
CA ASP A 590 -18.84 14.10 -17.23
C ASP A 590 -18.82 13.32 -15.91
N TYR A 591 -17.88 13.69 -15.04
CA TYR A 591 -17.68 12.99 -13.77
C TYR A 591 -18.74 13.32 -12.73
N ASP A 592 -19.56 14.38 -12.93
CA ASP A 592 -20.70 14.61 -12.06
C ASP A 592 -21.72 13.47 -12.18
N ASN A 593 -21.86 12.86 -13.36
CA ASN A 593 -22.73 11.70 -13.57
C ASN A 593 -22.23 10.44 -12.87
N ILE A 594 -20.91 10.20 -12.85
CA ILE A 594 -20.32 9.10 -12.07
C ILE A 594 -20.60 9.32 -10.59
N ARG A 595 -20.40 10.54 -10.08
CA ARG A 595 -20.63 10.88 -8.68
C ARG A 595 -22.10 10.78 -8.28
N ASN A 596 -23.03 11.16 -9.16
CA ASN A 596 -24.46 10.96 -8.95
C ASN A 596 -24.79 9.46 -8.82
N LEU A 597 -24.22 8.61 -9.67
CA LEU A 597 -24.41 7.17 -9.59
C LEU A 597 -23.81 6.58 -8.31
N ILE A 598 -22.63 7.06 -7.88
CA ILE A 598 -22.03 6.69 -6.58
C ILE A 598 -22.98 7.08 -5.44
N SER A 599 -23.53 8.30 -5.43
CA SER A 599 -24.48 8.76 -4.42
C SER A 599 -25.72 7.86 -4.32
N SER A 600 -26.22 7.33 -5.44
CA SER A 600 -27.36 6.44 -5.45
C SER A 600 -27.04 5.01 -4.98
N CYS A 601 -25.79 4.57 -5.18
CA CYS A 601 -25.38 3.20 -4.86
C CYS A 601 -24.79 3.04 -3.44
N ILE A 602 -24.09 4.06 -2.93
CA ILE A 602 -23.23 3.94 -1.74
C ILE A 602 -23.60 5.02 -0.72
N GLY A 603 -23.99 4.59 0.49
CA GLY A 603 -24.34 5.49 1.59
C GLY A 603 -23.18 6.40 2.04
N GLY A 604 -23.53 7.60 2.53
CA GLY A 604 -22.55 8.62 2.97
C GLY A 604 -22.10 9.58 1.87
N PHE A 605 -22.51 9.35 0.62
CA PHE A 605 -22.21 10.19 -0.54
C PHE A 605 -23.38 11.11 -0.95
N ASP A 606 -24.36 11.37 -0.08
CA ASP A 606 -25.48 12.26 -0.40
C ASP A 606 -24.97 13.64 -0.85
N ASN A 607 -25.52 14.18 -1.94
CA ASN A 607 -25.08 15.46 -2.53
C ASN A 607 -23.57 15.51 -2.85
N TYR A 608 -22.99 14.40 -3.33
CA TYR A 608 -21.54 14.24 -3.56
C TYR A 608 -20.95 15.41 -4.36
N ASN A 609 -21.56 15.74 -5.49
CA ASN A 609 -21.11 16.83 -6.37
C ASN A 609 -20.98 18.18 -5.65
N ASN A 610 -21.91 18.51 -4.75
CA ASN A 610 -21.86 19.75 -3.98
C ASN A 610 -20.82 19.66 -2.86
N LYS A 611 -20.83 18.58 -2.08
CA LYS A 611 -19.91 18.39 -0.95
C LYS A 611 -18.44 18.36 -1.40
N LEU A 612 -18.14 17.77 -2.55
CA LEU A 612 -16.78 17.69 -3.09
C LEU A 612 -16.20 19.06 -3.46
N ARG A 613 -17.06 20.03 -3.83
CA ARG A 613 -16.65 21.38 -4.19
C ARG A 613 -16.34 22.26 -2.97
N ASN A 614 -16.67 21.82 -1.77
CA ASN A 614 -16.27 22.49 -0.53
C ASN A 614 -14.76 22.40 -0.31
N ASN A 615 -14.19 23.43 0.31
CA ASN A 615 -12.79 23.36 0.76
C ASN A 615 -12.64 22.22 1.78
N GLY A 616 -11.73 21.28 1.49
CA GLY A 616 -11.47 20.13 2.34
C GLY A 616 -12.33 18.91 2.01
N GLY A 617 -13.35 19.06 1.16
CA GLY A 617 -14.28 17.99 0.83
C GLY A 617 -15.23 17.67 1.99
N PHE A 618 -15.40 16.38 2.31
CA PHE A 618 -16.30 15.95 3.37
C PHE A 618 -15.84 14.65 4.03
N TYR A 619 -16.21 14.47 5.30
CA TYR A 619 -16.00 13.22 6.01
C TYR A 619 -17.11 12.22 5.70
N LEU A 620 -16.74 10.97 5.47
CA LEU A 620 -17.70 9.87 5.50
C LEU A 620 -18.15 9.57 6.94
N PRO A 621 -19.40 9.10 7.12
CA PRO A 621 -19.90 8.69 8.42
C PRO A 621 -18.99 7.65 9.08
N ASN A 622 -18.72 7.83 10.38
CA ASN A 622 -17.97 6.87 11.17
C ASN A 622 -18.70 6.66 12.50
N PRO A 623 -19.75 5.80 12.55
CA PRO A 623 -20.58 5.64 13.73
C PRO A 623 -19.82 5.27 15.02
N PRO A 624 -18.75 4.44 14.99
CA PRO A 624 -17.94 4.20 16.19
C PRO A 624 -17.30 5.47 16.75
N ARG A 625 -16.82 6.38 15.89
CA ARG A 625 -16.27 7.68 16.30
C ARG A 625 -17.37 8.68 16.67
N ASP A 626 -18.42 8.76 15.87
CA ASP A 626 -19.35 9.90 15.87
C ASP A 626 -20.51 9.70 16.87
N SER A 627 -20.96 8.47 17.10
CA SER A 627 -22.16 8.16 17.91
C SER A 627 -22.01 6.96 18.85
N LEU A 628 -20.82 6.33 18.91
CA LEU A 628 -20.57 5.08 19.63
C LEU A 628 -21.56 3.97 19.23
N THR A 629 -21.88 3.91 17.95
CA THR A 629 -22.72 2.87 17.37
C THR A 629 -21.85 1.89 16.59
N PHE A 630 -22.05 0.59 16.83
CA PHE A 630 -21.21 -0.46 16.27
C PHE A 630 -22.06 -1.40 15.42
N ASN A 631 -21.79 -1.45 14.12
CA ASN A 631 -22.49 -2.35 13.19
C ASN A 631 -21.87 -3.76 13.22
N THR A 632 -21.73 -4.32 14.42
CA THR A 632 -21.29 -5.69 14.67
C THR A 632 -22.50 -6.59 14.84
N LYS A 633 -22.29 -7.91 14.95
CA LYS A 633 -23.38 -8.87 15.17
C LYS A 633 -24.14 -8.61 16.48
N SER A 634 -23.47 -8.15 17.54
CA SER A 634 -24.11 -7.83 18.81
C SER A 634 -24.68 -6.40 18.90
N GLY A 635 -24.37 -5.54 17.93
CA GLY A 635 -24.63 -4.09 18.00
C GLY A 635 -23.68 -3.33 18.94
N LYS A 636 -22.65 -3.98 19.49
CA LYS A 636 -21.65 -3.42 20.42
C LYS A 636 -20.22 -3.67 19.93
N ALA A 637 -19.24 -2.94 20.46
CA ALA A 637 -17.84 -3.25 20.18
C ALA A 637 -17.47 -4.62 20.78
N GLU A 638 -16.79 -5.47 20.03
CA GLU A 638 -16.46 -6.83 20.43
C GLU A 638 -15.06 -6.89 21.03
N PHE A 639 -14.97 -7.33 22.29
CA PHE A 639 -13.74 -7.94 22.79
C PHE A 639 -13.58 -9.30 22.12
N VAL A 640 -12.46 -9.51 21.44
CA VAL A 640 -12.20 -10.77 20.73
C VAL A 640 -11.01 -11.46 21.38
N LYS A 641 -11.24 -12.63 21.97
CA LYS A 641 -10.17 -13.43 22.58
C LYS A 641 -9.41 -14.28 21.57
N HIS A 642 -8.10 -14.37 21.76
CA HIS A 642 -7.19 -15.24 21.03
C HIS A 642 -6.05 -15.67 21.96
N ASN A 643 -5.56 -16.89 21.83
CA ASN A 643 -4.30 -17.27 22.47
C ASN A 643 -3.15 -16.44 21.89
N ILE A 644 -2.13 -16.12 22.70
CA ILE A 644 -0.90 -15.53 22.17
C ILE A 644 -0.37 -16.43 21.04
N SER A 645 0.02 -15.80 19.95
CA SER A 645 0.74 -16.45 18.87
C SER A 645 1.82 -15.52 18.36
N SER A 646 2.95 -16.09 17.95
CA SER A 646 4.03 -15.37 17.29
C SER A 646 4.86 -16.36 16.48
N LYS A 647 5.35 -15.93 15.34
CA LYS A 647 6.26 -16.72 14.52
C LYS A 647 7.65 -16.68 15.16
N LYS A 648 8.23 -17.84 15.44
CA LYS A 648 9.58 -17.96 16.00
C LYS A 648 10.49 -18.70 15.03
N ALA A 649 11.69 -18.16 14.81
CA ALA A 649 12.74 -18.87 14.08
C ALA A 649 13.32 -19.99 14.96
N LYS A 650 13.66 -21.14 14.35
CA LYS A 650 14.37 -22.23 15.04
C LYS A 650 15.86 -21.88 15.18
N LEU A 651 16.61 -22.73 15.88
CA LEU A 651 18.08 -22.65 15.90
C LEU A 651 18.63 -22.60 14.46
N ASN A 652 19.59 -21.71 14.21
CA ASN A 652 20.21 -21.44 12.89
C ASN A 652 19.25 -20.88 11.83
N GLN A 653 18.07 -20.38 12.22
CA GLN A 653 17.15 -19.67 11.35
C GLN A 653 16.97 -18.23 11.81
N PHE A 654 16.55 -17.38 10.89
CA PHE A 654 16.20 -15.99 11.16
C PHE A 654 14.75 -15.73 10.76
N LEU A 655 14.11 -14.81 11.48
CA LEU A 655 12.85 -14.24 11.05
C LEU A 655 13.13 -12.96 10.26
N MET A 656 12.75 -12.97 8.99
CA MET A 656 12.97 -11.85 8.07
C MET A 656 11.70 -11.02 7.93
N MET A 657 11.86 -9.69 8.04
CA MET A 657 10.89 -8.72 7.54
C MET A 657 11.41 -7.98 6.31
N THR A 658 10.51 -7.60 5.41
CA THR A 658 10.85 -6.72 4.29
C THR A 658 10.48 -5.28 4.60
N ILE A 659 11.29 -4.31 4.18
CA ILE A 659 11.09 -2.88 4.46
C ILE A 659 11.30 -2.02 3.22
N ARG A 660 10.80 -0.78 3.24
CA ARG A 660 11.08 0.21 2.20
C ARG A 660 12.31 1.03 2.55
N SER A 661 13.11 1.33 1.54
CA SER A 661 14.19 2.32 1.65
C SER A 661 13.63 3.75 1.61
N HIS A 662 14.43 4.73 2.00
CA HIS A 662 14.07 6.15 1.90
C HIS A 662 13.74 6.66 0.48
N ASP A 663 14.60 6.40 -0.51
CA ASP A 663 14.46 6.92 -1.89
C ASP A 663 13.58 6.03 -2.77
N GLN A 664 12.45 5.61 -2.22
CA GLN A 664 11.53 4.68 -2.84
C GLN A 664 10.10 5.01 -2.46
N TYR A 665 9.18 4.80 -3.40
CA TYR A 665 7.76 4.79 -3.12
C TYR A 665 7.11 3.54 -3.68
N ASN A 666 6.65 2.66 -2.78
CA ASN A 666 6.22 1.31 -3.12
C ASN A 666 7.26 0.63 -4.03
N THR A 667 6.92 0.14 -5.21
CA THR A 667 7.85 -0.50 -6.15
C THR A 667 8.60 0.50 -7.04
N THR A 668 8.26 1.78 -6.98
CA THR A 668 8.98 2.84 -7.72
C THR A 668 10.25 3.20 -6.96
N ILE A 669 11.41 2.90 -7.56
CA ILE A 669 12.72 3.24 -6.99
C ILE A 669 13.18 4.57 -7.59
N TYR A 670 13.21 5.65 -6.81
CA TYR A 670 13.70 6.95 -7.25
C TYR A 670 15.23 7.03 -7.19
N GLY A 671 15.83 6.39 -6.17
CA GLY A 671 17.27 6.35 -5.95
C GLY A 671 17.71 5.11 -5.18
N LEU A 672 19.02 4.91 -5.10
CA LEU A 672 19.66 3.76 -4.45
C LEU A 672 20.15 4.06 -3.02
N ASN A 673 19.68 5.16 -2.43
CA ASN A 673 20.12 5.61 -1.12
C ASN A 673 19.02 5.42 -0.07
N ASP A 674 19.44 5.03 1.14
CA ASP A 674 18.64 5.12 2.35
C ASP A 674 19.43 5.92 3.39
N ARG A 675 19.29 7.25 3.32
CA ARG A 675 20.05 8.13 4.22
C ARG A 675 19.71 7.90 5.69
N TYR A 676 18.48 7.47 5.99
CA TYR A 676 18.02 7.29 7.37
C TYR A 676 18.69 6.06 7.98
N ARG A 677 18.91 5.01 7.19
CA ARG A 677 19.68 3.83 7.62
C ARG A 677 21.17 3.89 7.32
N GLY A 678 21.64 4.98 6.69
CA GLY A 678 23.05 5.18 6.36
C GLY A 678 23.55 4.34 5.19
N ILE A 679 22.67 3.92 4.27
CA ILE A 679 23.00 3.15 3.07
C ILE A 679 23.09 4.06 1.85
N SER A 680 24.08 3.87 0.99
CA SER A 680 24.18 4.57 -0.30
C SER A 680 24.65 3.64 -1.42
N ASN A 681 24.13 3.86 -2.63
CA ASN A 681 24.45 3.09 -3.83
C ASN A 681 24.26 1.57 -3.71
N GLY A 682 23.24 1.12 -2.96
CA GLY A 682 22.94 -0.31 -2.88
C GLY A 682 21.64 -0.60 -2.11
N ARG A 683 20.97 -1.68 -2.50
CA ARG A 683 19.68 -2.13 -1.98
C ARG A 683 19.64 -3.62 -1.68
N ARG A 684 20.60 -4.43 -2.15
CA ARG A 684 20.68 -5.85 -1.75
C ARG A 684 21.43 -5.99 -0.43
N VAL A 685 20.79 -5.53 0.65
CA VAL A 685 21.35 -5.57 2.01
C VAL A 685 20.51 -6.42 2.95
N VAL A 686 21.18 -7.12 3.87
CA VAL A 686 20.56 -7.77 5.02
C VAL A 686 21.03 -7.08 6.30
N PHE A 687 20.10 -6.39 6.97
CA PHE A 687 20.32 -5.77 8.26
C PHE A 687 20.27 -6.85 9.34
N MET A 688 21.36 -7.02 10.06
CA MET A 688 21.56 -8.14 10.99
C MET A 688 22.17 -7.65 12.30
N ASN A 689 21.75 -8.24 13.41
CA ASN A 689 22.28 -7.93 14.73
C ASN A 689 23.80 -8.23 14.78
N PRO A 690 24.66 -7.35 15.34
CA PRO A 690 26.09 -7.59 15.42
C PRO A 690 26.49 -8.87 16.15
N GLU A 691 25.74 -9.29 17.17
CA GLU A 691 25.98 -10.54 17.86
C GLU A 691 25.62 -11.74 16.99
N ASP A 692 24.50 -11.70 16.25
CA ASP A 692 24.16 -12.77 15.32
C ASP A 692 25.23 -12.90 14.21
N ILE A 693 25.79 -11.78 13.73
CA ILE A 693 26.89 -11.79 12.76
C ILE A 693 28.10 -12.54 13.33
N LYS A 694 28.46 -12.25 14.59
CA LYS A 694 29.55 -12.92 15.30
C LYS A 694 29.26 -14.41 15.53
N ASP A 695 28.08 -14.72 16.06
CA ASP A 695 27.64 -16.07 16.41
C ASP A 695 27.56 -16.99 15.18
N ASN A 696 27.36 -16.43 13.98
CA ASN A 696 27.30 -17.17 12.71
C ASN A 696 28.58 -17.05 11.84
N ASN A 697 29.66 -16.47 12.37
CA ASN A 697 30.94 -16.28 11.64
C ASN A 697 30.77 -15.56 10.29
N PHE A 698 29.91 -14.55 10.26
CA PHE A 698 29.77 -13.64 9.14
C PHE A 698 30.62 -12.39 9.33
N GLU A 699 30.93 -11.72 8.21
CA GLU A 699 31.64 -10.46 8.19
C GLU A 699 30.78 -9.34 7.59
N LYS A 700 31.09 -8.10 7.97
CA LYS A 700 30.47 -6.92 7.35
C LYS A 700 30.78 -6.89 5.85
N PHE A 701 29.76 -6.63 5.04
CA PHE A 701 29.78 -6.68 3.57
C PHE A 701 30.04 -8.07 2.97
N GLN A 702 30.00 -9.13 3.76
CA GLN A 702 30.02 -10.47 3.20
C GLN A 702 28.79 -10.69 2.32
N LEU A 703 29.01 -11.29 1.14
CA LEU A 703 27.94 -11.75 0.28
C LEU A 703 27.34 -13.04 0.85
N VAL A 704 26.02 -13.03 1.02
CA VAL A 704 25.24 -14.16 1.49
C VAL A 704 24.05 -14.43 0.58
N ASP A 705 23.65 -15.71 0.54
CA ASP A 705 22.41 -16.15 -0.07
C ASP A 705 21.38 -16.37 1.04
N LEU A 706 20.15 -15.93 0.76
CA LEU A 706 19.03 -16.08 1.66
C LEU A 706 18.15 -17.20 1.15
N THR A 707 17.81 -18.17 2.00
CA THR A 707 16.91 -19.26 1.65
C THR A 707 15.68 -19.23 2.54
N SER A 708 14.50 -18.99 1.97
CA SER A 708 13.24 -19.10 2.71
C SER A 708 12.73 -20.55 2.70
N HIS A 709 12.17 -20.99 3.82
CA HIS A 709 11.62 -22.34 3.99
C HIS A 709 10.12 -22.28 4.24
N PHE A 710 9.33 -22.95 3.40
CA PHE A 710 7.88 -23.00 3.58
C PHE A 710 7.29 -24.30 3.04
N ARG A 711 6.65 -25.09 3.92
CA ARG A 711 5.97 -26.36 3.59
C ARG A 711 6.83 -27.32 2.73
N GLY A 712 8.12 -27.43 3.05
CA GLY A 712 9.06 -28.30 2.33
C GLY A 712 9.67 -27.69 1.06
N GLU A 713 9.21 -26.50 0.64
CA GLU A 713 9.79 -25.78 -0.49
C GLU A 713 10.83 -24.76 -0.03
N ASN A 714 11.93 -24.68 -0.78
CA ASN A 714 12.98 -23.69 -0.61
C ASN A 714 12.92 -22.65 -1.72
N ARG A 715 13.11 -21.37 -1.38
CA ARG A 715 13.29 -20.28 -2.35
C ARG A 715 14.58 -19.56 -2.02
N ILE A 716 15.44 -19.38 -3.00
CA ILE A 716 16.78 -18.80 -2.81
C ILE A 716 16.84 -17.44 -3.50
N SER A 717 17.42 -16.46 -2.80
CA SER A 717 17.74 -15.13 -3.33
C SER A 717 19.20 -14.83 -3.06
N HIS A 718 19.97 -14.68 -4.14
CA HIS A 718 21.43 -14.68 -4.07
C HIS A 718 22.04 -13.30 -3.83
N LYS A 719 23.29 -13.28 -3.35
CA LYS A 719 24.19 -12.12 -3.32
C LYS A 719 23.58 -10.89 -2.60
N TRP A 720 23.41 -11.01 -1.28
CA TRP A 720 23.04 -9.94 -0.36
C TRP A 720 24.24 -9.53 0.50
N PHE A 721 24.42 -8.24 0.77
CA PHE A 721 25.48 -7.74 1.63
C PHE A 721 25.05 -7.71 3.10
N VAL A 722 25.82 -8.35 3.98
CA VAL A 722 25.59 -8.31 5.45
C VAL A 722 25.92 -6.93 6.02
N ILE A 723 24.95 -6.29 6.65
CA ILE A 723 25.07 -4.97 7.28
C ILE A 723 24.75 -5.08 8.78
N PRO A 724 25.73 -4.81 9.67
CA PRO A 724 25.48 -4.71 11.11
C PRO A 724 24.45 -3.62 11.40
N TYR A 725 23.40 -3.95 12.15
CA TYR A 725 22.32 -3.03 12.49
C TYR A 725 21.67 -3.35 13.84
N ASP A 726 21.14 -2.32 14.50
CA ASP A 726 20.41 -2.47 15.76
C ASP A 726 19.00 -3.02 15.48
N ILE A 727 18.87 -4.33 15.56
CA ILE A 727 17.65 -5.13 15.41
C ILE A 727 17.70 -6.28 16.44
N PRO A 728 16.57 -6.73 17.01
CA PRO A 728 16.59 -7.84 17.98
C PRO A 728 17.26 -9.10 17.42
N LYS A 729 17.97 -9.86 18.27
CA LYS A 729 18.65 -11.10 17.86
C LYS A 729 17.68 -12.06 17.17
N SER A 730 18.19 -12.85 16.23
CA SER A 730 17.45 -13.78 15.36
C SER A 730 16.41 -13.13 14.45
N ASN A 731 16.35 -11.80 14.39
CA ASN A 731 15.53 -11.04 13.45
C ASN A 731 16.42 -10.32 12.44
N ILE A 732 15.96 -10.22 11.20
CA ILE A 732 16.67 -9.51 10.14
C ILE A 732 15.71 -8.67 9.31
N ALA A 733 16.23 -7.66 8.61
CA ALA A 733 15.47 -6.87 7.65
C ALA A 733 16.14 -6.81 6.27
N THR A 734 15.33 -6.82 5.22
CA THR A 734 15.77 -6.70 3.82
C THR A 734 14.91 -5.68 3.07
N TYR A 735 15.42 -5.12 1.98
CA TYR A 735 14.62 -4.19 1.16
C TYR A 735 13.64 -4.91 0.23
N PHE A 736 12.43 -4.34 0.18
CA PHE A 736 11.40 -4.59 -0.83
C PHE A 736 11.68 -3.73 -2.08
N PRO A 737 11.43 -4.21 -3.32
CA PRO A 737 10.87 -5.52 -3.67
C PRO A 737 11.91 -6.63 -3.85
N GLU A 738 13.21 -6.35 -3.70
CA GLU A 738 14.30 -7.30 -3.98
C GLU A 738 14.17 -8.65 -3.24
N SER A 739 13.55 -8.63 -2.06
CA SER A 739 13.29 -9.78 -1.20
C SER A 739 12.00 -10.54 -1.52
N ASN A 740 11.12 -10.05 -2.40
CA ASN A 740 9.80 -10.65 -2.63
C ASN A 740 9.86 -12.08 -3.18
N SER A 741 10.95 -12.44 -3.86
CA SER A 741 11.21 -13.82 -4.31
C SER A 741 11.38 -14.82 -3.16
N LEU A 742 11.60 -14.35 -1.93
CA LEU A 742 11.70 -15.18 -0.72
C LEU A 742 10.37 -15.34 0.01
N ILE A 743 9.33 -14.59 -0.37
CA ILE A 743 8.05 -14.63 0.33
C ILE A 743 7.19 -15.69 -0.38
N PRO A 744 6.87 -16.83 0.25
CA PRO A 744 6.04 -17.84 -0.40
C PRO A 744 4.64 -17.29 -0.68
N LEU A 745 4.08 -17.59 -1.85
CA LEU A 745 2.75 -17.13 -2.25
C LEU A 745 1.67 -17.54 -1.23
N ASP A 746 1.75 -18.78 -0.74
CA ASP A 746 0.82 -19.37 0.23
C ASP A 746 1.10 -18.99 1.69
N SER A 747 2.14 -18.19 1.95
CA SER A 747 2.43 -17.70 3.30
C SER A 747 1.61 -16.44 3.56
N VAL A 748 0.39 -16.64 4.05
CA VAL A 748 -0.64 -15.61 4.17
C VAL A 748 -1.17 -15.45 5.61
N ALA A 749 -1.71 -14.28 5.89
CA ALA A 749 -2.46 -13.96 7.10
C ALA A 749 -3.75 -14.75 7.14
N ASP A 750 -4.04 -15.34 8.30
CA ASP A 750 -5.29 -16.06 8.51
C ASP A 750 -6.47 -15.10 8.30
N ARG A 751 -7.51 -15.61 7.62
CA ARG A 751 -8.78 -14.93 7.31
C ARG A 751 -8.72 -13.82 6.27
N SER A 752 -7.67 -13.01 6.27
CA SER A 752 -7.49 -11.88 5.32
C SER A 752 -6.68 -12.22 4.07
N ASN A 753 -5.98 -13.35 4.07
CA ASN A 753 -5.14 -13.83 2.95
C ASN A 753 -4.00 -12.89 2.54
N THR A 754 -3.64 -11.90 3.37
CA THR A 754 -2.54 -10.96 3.11
C THR A 754 -1.18 -11.66 3.20
N PRO A 755 -0.26 -11.50 2.22
CA PRO A 755 1.07 -12.11 2.28
C PRO A 755 1.86 -11.71 3.52
N THR A 756 2.54 -12.68 4.14
CA THR A 756 3.29 -12.54 5.40
C THR A 756 4.68 -11.92 5.21
N SER A 757 4.74 -10.83 4.44
CA SER A 757 5.96 -10.15 4.01
C SER A 757 6.82 -9.61 5.17
N LYS A 758 6.30 -9.60 6.40
CA LYS A 758 7.02 -9.15 7.58
C LYS A 758 7.46 -10.30 8.49
N SER A 759 7.13 -11.56 8.21
CA SER A 759 7.57 -12.69 9.02
C SER A 759 7.85 -13.94 8.18
N VAL A 760 8.98 -13.94 7.47
CA VAL A 760 9.45 -15.06 6.65
C VAL A 760 10.60 -15.78 7.35
N ILE A 761 10.51 -17.10 7.51
CA ILE A 761 11.59 -17.89 8.10
C ILE A 761 12.63 -18.15 7.02
N ILE A 762 13.88 -17.79 7.30
CA ILE A 762 14.99 -18.02 6.38
C ILE A 762 16.21 -18.65 7.07
N THR A 763 17.10 -19.20 6.26
CA THR A 763 18.51 -19.46 6.60
C THR A 763 19.41 -18.57 5.74
N ILE A 764 20.64 -18.36 6.23
CA ILE A 764 21.66 -17.54 5.56
C ILE A 764 22.89 -18.40 5.34
N SER A 765 23.42 -18.41 4.12
CA SER A 765 24.69 -19.07 3.78
C SER A 765 25.61 -18.10 3.05
N LYS A 766 26.92 -18.28 3.16
CA LYS A 766 27.89 -17.53 2.35
C LYS A 766 27.59 -17.78 0.86
N SER A 767 27.56 -16.73 0.05
CA SER A 767 27.40 -16.89 -1.40
C SER A 767 28.64 -17.58 -1.97
N ILE A 768 28.44 -18.55 -2.86
CA ILE A 768 29.51 -19.14 -3.66
C ILE A 768 29.84 -18.16 -4.79
N GLU A 769 31.13 -17.97 -5.10
CA GLU A 769 31.61 -16.99 -6.10
C GLU A 769 30.96 -17.16 -7.48
#